data_AF-A0A7S4FZY2-F1
#
_entry.id   AF-A0A7S4FZY2-F1
#
_cell.length_a   1.000
_cell.length_b   1.000
_cell.length_c   1.000
_cell.angle_alpha   90.00
_cell.angle_beta   90.00
_cell.angle_gamma   90.00
#
_symmetry.space_group_name_H-M   'P 1'
#
loop_
_entity.id
_entity.type
_entity.pdbx_description
1 polymer ?
#
loop_
_entity_poly.entity_id
_entity_poly.type
_entity_poly.pdbx_seq_one_letter_code
_entity_poly.pdbx_strand_id
1 'polypeptide(L)'
;MPLYRLVPVFPACLHDVKFLGWGTSLCWWANVVGQWKDNDKIEQLMQLLFGNNGLGLNLVRYNIGAGSDDGKHSNFRHGAAMACFQPRPKAWVTCCDAAQRKVLCRAMALGVKYVQAFCNSPPVWMTKNRLAAGAGAGDECNLRDEHFEDFAAFVCRVCDYFAKELGVVFDAVAPFNEPQETWWTPKNSQEGCHFSPAEQNRLLKLVGQGLRRKGLAIGLAASEDWSPEKTLDSYAAYDTDTQGYISHICTHTYRGDRRVELAHKARCQGKRLWMSEVATGEGAKDYSNIGPALKLALHITADLNEMKPEVWTYWQAVEDDAHNHNWGLLRAPFKPSSAEDFEITKQYYAFLHFTRFIRPGCQILWLEADAVLASYCADGKALTIVVTNNTDEEAPHTFDLSAFECRGTEVAVVRTSETENFTKLDSMVMPSDCQLTHTARPRSITTLVLARIVEASGHNIWKSLFLTLKDLYWNQLCRCRDSDSWASRDAIWSRMAVRCFSDGDLDYWSVPADEPEVQRWKDQYFRLRDCVHAELCRMRDAATWWERHGLLQNVHRLYFPEQEMPASPGRRSSNASPGHSRTSSNASTGSARSAPTHSRNNSFGSSYGGMTAWPQCNTPSPQVSNGFLDPGYSTFPTSPGCRPPSPQYLNAPQLGCSPSITPVTPLSTSPQVRYGSSY
;
A
#
# COMPACT_ATOMS: atom_id res chain seq x y z
N MET A 1 -1.16 -9.89 -33.24
CA MET A 1 -1.86 -9.87 -31.93
C MET A 1 -0.83 -10.25 -30.87
N PRO A 2 -0.67 -9.51 -29.77
CA PRO A 2 0.14 -9.94 -28.65
C PRO A 2 -0.48 -11.18 -27.98
N LEU A 3 0.38 -12.15 -27.62
CA LEU A 3 0.04 -13.32 -26.82
C LEU A 3 0.68 -13.17 -25.44
N TYR A 4 -0.13 -12.97 -24.42
CA TYR A 4 0.32 -12.87 -23.03
C TYR A 4 0.17 -14.23 -22.35
N ARG A 5 1.26 -14.78 -21.82
CA ARG A 5 1.20 -15.97 -20.96
C ARG A 5 1.05 -15.54 -19.50
N LEU A 6 -0.04 -15.96 -18.87
CA LEU A 6 -0.29 -15.66 -17.46
C LEU A 6 0.21 -16.81 -16.58
N VAL A 7 1.15 -16.49 -15.69
CA VAL A 7 1.80 -17.46 -14.78
C VAL A 7 1.61 -16.98 -13.33
N PRO A 8 1.14 -17.85 -12.42
CA PRO A 8 1.14 -17.59 -10.97
C PRO A 8 2.53 -17.21 -10.45
N VAL A 9 2.59 -16.30 -9.49
CA VAL A 9 3.85 -15.87 -8.86
C VAL A 9 4.08 -16.71 -7.61
N PHE A 10 5.09 -17.57 -7.64
CA PHE A 10 5.40 -18.45 -6.50
C PHE A 10 5.81 -17.66 -5.25
N PRO A 11 5.36 -18.05 -4.04
CA PRO A 11 5.72 -17.39 -2.77
C PRO A 11 7.23 -17.38 -2.44
N ALA A 12 8.04 -18.19 -3.12
CA ALA A 12 9.49 -18.23 -2.99
C ALA A 12 10.23 -17.19 -3.88
N CYS A 13 9.52 -16.47 -4.75
CA CYS A 13 10.11 -15.45 -5.61
C CYS A 13 10.09 -14.07 -4.93
N LEU A 14 11.02 -13.18 -5.32
CA LEU A 14 11.14 -11.77 -4.89
C LEU A 14 9.97 -10.86 -5.33
N HIS A 15 8.80 -11.44 -5.61
CA HIS A 15 7.66 -10.83 -6.27
C HIS A 15 6.29 -11.14 -5.61
N ASP A 16 6.24 -11.94 -4.54
CA ASP A 16 5.00 -12.17 -3.75
C ASP A 16 4.67 -10.98 -2.83
N VAL A 17 4.56 -9.79 -3.42
CA VAL A 17 3.99 -8.62 -2.73
C VAL A 17 2.48 -8.76 -2.80
N LYS A 18 1.87 -9.19 -1.69
CA LYS A 18 0.41 -9.22 -1.55
C LYS A 18 -0.14 -7.80 -1.57
N PHE A 19 -1.05 -7.53 -2.48
CA PHE A 19 -1.73 -6.25 -2.54
C PHE A 19 -2.64 -6.09 -1.32
N LEU A 20 -2.61 -4.94 -0.66
CA LEU A 20 -3.30 -4.68 0.61
C LEU A 20 -4.44 -3.69 0.50
N GLY A 21 -4.45 -2.79 -0.49
CA GLY A 21 -5.62 -1.94 -0.66
C GLY A 21 -5.53 -0.79 -1.63
N TRP A 22 -6.73 -0.31 -1.95
CA TRP A 22 -6.96 0.93 -2.67
C TRP A 22 -7.38 2.01 -1.70
N GLY A 23 -6.93 3.24 -1.92
CA GLY A 23 -7.30 4.37 -1.08
C GLY A 23 -7.49 5.68 -1.82
N THR A 24 -7.83 6.69 -1.03
CA THR A 24 -7.78 8.09 -1.44
C THR A 24 -7.34 8.98 -0.29
N SER A 25 -6.81 10.17 -0.59
CA SER A 25 -6.66 11.19 0.44
C SER A 25 -7.99 11.85 0.77
N LEU A 26 -8.10 12.28 2.02
CA LEU A 26 -9.22 13.08 2.53
C LEU A 26 -9.00 14.59 2.30
N CYS A 27 -7.79 14.99 1.87
CA CYS A 27 -7.56 16.35 1.40
C CYS A 27 -8.41 16.64 0.13
N TRP A 28 -9.01 17.82 -0.02
CA TRP A 28 -9.66 18.55 1.08
C TRP A 28 -11.19 18.43 1.01
N TRP A 29 -11.69 17.57 0.13
CA TRP A 29 -13.12 17.27 0.00
C TRP A 29 -13.73 16.80 1.32
N ALA A 30 -13.00 16.10 2.18
CA ALA A 30 -13.52 15.63 3.47
C ALA A 30 -13.78 16.79 4.45
N ASN A 31 -13.02 17.89 4.35
CA ASN A 31 -13.29 19.12 5.10
C ASN A 31 -14.57 19.79 4.61
N VAL A 32 -14.90 19.67 3.32
CA VAL A 32 -16.11 20.25 2.70
C VAL A 32 -17.34 19.37 2.96
N VAL A 33 -17.32 18.12 2.51
CA VAL A 33 -18.41 17.14 2.64
C VAL A 33 -18.70 16.83 4.12
N GLY A 34 -17.68 16.87 4.99
CA GLY A 34 -17.88 16.75 6.43
C GLY A 34 -18.71 17.88 7.07
N GLN A 35 -18.83 19.03 6.40
CA GLN A 35 -19.67 20.18 6.82
C GLN A 35 -21.08 20.18 6.23
N TRP A 36 -21.38 19.29 5.26
CA TRP A 36 -22.72 19.18 4.67
C TRP A 36 -23.78 18.81 5.74
N LYS A 37 -24.99 19.35 5.54
CA LYS A 37 -26.16 19.17 6.39
C LYS A 37 -27.02 18.00 5.93
N ASP A 38 -27.08 17.77 4.62
CA ASP A 38 -27.68 16.59 4.01
C ASP A 38 -26.80 15.36 4.27
N ASN A 39 -27.13 14.63 5.35
CA ASN A 39 -26.41 13.43 5.72
C ASN A 39 -26.71 12.25 4.78
N ASP A 40 -27.80 12.29 4.01
CA ASP A 40 -28.12 11.25 3.02
C ASP A 40 -27.22 11.41 1.78
N LYS A 41 -26.91 12.64 1.36
CA LYS A 41 -25.92 12.94 0.32
C LYS A 41 -24.50 12.60 0.76
N ILE A 42 -24.13 12.88 2.01
CA ILE A 42 -22.87 12.38 2.59
C ILE A 42 -22.84 10.84 2.53
N GLU A 43 -23.89 10.17 3.00
CA GLU A 43 -23.91 8.70 3.05
C GLU A 43 -23.84 8.08 1.65
N GLN A 44 -24.55 8.62 0.66
CA GLN A 44 -24.46 8.19 -0.75
C GLN A 44 -23.01 8.28 -1.27
N LEU A 45 -22.35 9.42 -1.06
CA LEU A 45 -20.95 9.64 -1.45
C LEU A 45 -20.01 8.65 -0.73
N MET A 46 -20.21 8.45 0.57
CA MET A 46 -19.40 7.53 1.37
C MET A 46 -19.61 6.06 0.97
N GLN A 47 -20.81 5.66 0.54
CA GLN A 47 -21.09 4.33 0.01
C GLN A 47 -20.46 4.11 -1.38
N LEU A 48 -20.39 5.14 -2.22
CA LEU A 48 -19.70 5.07 -3.51
C LEU A 48 -18.17 4.93 -3.35
N LEU A 49 -17.57 5.58 -2.34
CA LEU A 49 -16.14 5.45 -2.08
C LEU A 49 -15.76 4.20 -1.27
N PHE A 50 -16.40 3.96 -0.13
CA PHE A 50 -15.97 2.96 0.86
C PHE A 50 -16.92 1.77 0.99
N GLY A 51 -18.16 1.87 0.52
CA GLY A 51 -19.14 0.79 0.57
C GLY A 51 -18.81 -0.37 -0.38
N ASN A 52 -19.20 -1.59 0.01
CA ASN A 52 -18.99 -2.81 -0.78
C ASN A 52 -19.65 -2.77 -2.18
N ASN A 53 -20.64 -1.91 -2.37
CA ASN A 53 -21.31 -1.70 -3.66
C ASN A 53 -20.70 -0.57 -4.50
N GLY A 54 -19.80 0.24 -3.93
CA GLY A 54 -19.02 1.26 -4.63
C GLY A 54 -17.62 0.76 -5.05
N LEU A 55 -16.61 1.61 -4.91
CA LEU A 55 -15.20 1.23 -5.06
C LEU A 55 -14.71 0.30 -3.93
N GLY A 56 -15.31 0.40 -2.74
CA GLY A 56 -14.89 -0.35 -1.56
C GLY A 56 -13.44 -0.06 -1.18
N LEU A 57 -13.02 1.21 -1.24
CA LEU A 57 -11.69 1.65 -0.80
C LEU A 57 -11.45 1.24 0.65
N ASN A 58 -10.24 0.78 0.97
CA ASN A 58 -9.89 0.27 2.30
C ASN A 58 -8.67 0.95 2.94
N LEU A 59 -8.15 2.01 2.33
CA LEU A 59 -7.13 2.92 2.84
C LEU A 59 -7.59 4.38 2.74
N VAL A 60 -7.19 5.25 3.67
CA VAL A 60 -7.25 6.71 3.49
C VAL A 60 -5.96 7.42 3.91
N ARG A 61 -5.63 8.53 3.25
CA ARG A 61 -4.62 9.51 3.74
C ARG A 61 -5.34 10.65 4.47
N TYR A 62 -5.01 10.91 5.72
CA TYR A 62 -5.59 11.95 6.57
C TYR A 62 -4.65 13.16 6.67
N ASN A 63 -5.08 14.35 6.21
CA ASN A 63 -4.24 15.55 6.20
C ASN A 63 -4.27 16.25 7.56
N ILE A 64 -3.11 16.35 8.22
CA ILE A 64 -2.89 17.13 9.43
C ILE A 64 -2.65 18.59 9.04
N GLY A 65 -3.66 19.43 9.24
CA GLY A 65 -3.65 20.84 8.82
C GLY A 65 -2.61 21.72 9.52
N ALA A 66 -2.08 22.68 8.77
CA ALA A 66 -1.13 23.70 9.22
C ALA A 66 -1.83 24.94 9.80
N GLY A 67 -3.09 25.19 9.42
CA GLY A 67 -3.89 26.32 9.89
C GLY A 67 -3.61 27.64 9.17
N SER A 68 -4.11 28.74 9.75
CA SER A 68 -3.74 30.10 9.37
C SER A 68 -3.55 31.01 10.57
N ASP A 69 -2.72 32.01 10.38
CA ASP A 69 -2.66 33.19 11.22
C ASP A 69 -3.78 34.14 10.79
N ASP A 70 -4.67 34.50 11.73
CA ASP A 70 -5.85 35.39 11.56
C ASP A 70 -6.70 35.19 10.28
N GLY A 71 -6.82 33.96 9.77
CA GLY A 71 -7.63 33.66 8.59
C GLY A 71 -7.00 34.07 7.25
N LYS A 72 -5.68 34.31 7.19
CA LYS A 72 -4.90 34.70 6.00
C LYS A 72 -4.76 33.56 4.95
N HIS A 73 -5.86 32.91 4.61
CA HIS A 73 -5.98 31.86 3.57
C HIS A 73 -6.44 32.44 2.19
N SER A 74 -6.20 33.73 1.90
CA SER A 74 -6.86 34.45 0.79
C SER A 74 -6.76 33.81 -0.61
N ASN A 75 -5.74 32.98 -0.82
CA ASN A 75 -5.43 32.35 -2.10
C ASN A 75 -5.85 30.87 -2.15
N PHE A 76 -6.20 30.26 -1.01
CA PHE A 76 -6.51 28.83 -0.91
C PHE A 76 -7.84 28.49 -1.59
N ARG A 77 -7.90 27.34 -2.26
CA ARG A 77 -9.18 26.80 -2.78
C ARG A 77 -10.06 26.31 -1.64
N HIS A 78 -11.36 26.19 -1.87
CA HIS A 78 -12.30 25.73 -0.85
C HIS A 78 -11.89 24.35 -0.30
N GLY A 79 -12.08 24.16 1.00
CA GLY A 79 -11.58 22.99 1.74
C GLY A 79 -10.10 23.04 2.14
N ALA A 80 -9.20 23.64 1.34
CA ALA A 80 -7.75 23.61 1.57
C ALA A 80 -7.28 24.36 2.84
N ALA A 81 -8.13 25.21 3.40
CA ALA A 81 -7.96 25.82 4.71
C ALA A 81 -8.21 24.80 5.84
N MET A 82 -7.21 23.96 6.13
CA MET A 82 -7.30 22.93 7.16
C MET A 82 -6.98 23.47 8.56
N ALA A 83 -7.77 23.08 9.55
CA ALA A 83 -7.55 23.46 10.93
C ALA A 83 -6.32 22.75 11.53
N CYS A 84 -5.56 23.45 12.40
CA CYS A 84 -4.39 22.90 13.06
C CYS A 84 -4.69 22.49 14.52
N PHE A 85 -4.22 21.31 14.94
CA PHE A 85 -4.31 20.85 16.33
C PHE A 85 -3.47 21.69 17.31
N GLN A 86 -2.49 22.46 16.80
CA GLN A 86 -1.70 23.40 17.59
C GLN A 86 -1.50 24.73 16.82
N PRO A 87 -2.52 25.63 16.78
CA PRO A 87 -2.47 26.84 15.96
C PRO A 87 -1.53 27.93 16.49
N ARG A 88 -1.10 27.85 17.75
CA ARG A 88 -0.16 28.78 18.41
C ARG A 88 0.76 28.00 19.36
N PRO A 89 1.93 28.53 19.78
CA PRO A 89 2.81 27.87 20.74
C PRO A 89 2.05 27.41 22.00
N LYS A 90 2.22 26.15 22.39
CA LYS A 90 1.60 25.49 23.56
C LYS A 90 0.06 25.38 23.56
N ALA A 91 -0.66 26.03 22.64
CA ALA A 91 -2.13 25.99 22.55
C ALA A 91 -2.60 24.75 21.76
N TRP A 92 -3.17 23.74 22.44
CA TRP A 92 -3.66 22.51 21.82
C TRP A 92 -5.19 22.50 21.68
N VAL A 93 -5.71 22.01 20.55
CA VAL A 93 -7.15 22.07 20.20
C VAL A 93 -7.66 20.66 19.85
N THR A 94 -8.45 20.08 20.76
CA THR A 94 -9.00 18.70 20.62
C THR A 94 -10.25 18.60 19.74
N CYS A 95 -11.00 19.69 19.59
CA CYS A 95 -12.13 19.79 18.65
C CYS A 95 -11.70 20.14 17.21
N CYS A 96 -10.39 20.19 16.94
CA CYS A 96 -9.84 20.48 15.63
C CYS A 96 -10.33 19.47 14.58
N ASP A 97 -10.53 19.98 13.36
CA ASP A 97 -10.79 19.20 12.14
C ASP A 97 -12.01 18.26 12.21
N ALA A 98 -13.09 18.72 12.84
CA ALA A 98 -14.31 17.92 13.03
C ALA A 98 -14.92 17.39 11.71
N ALA A 99 -14.76 18.09 10.60
CA ALA A 99 -15.33 17.73 9.29
C ALA A 99 -14.62 16.53 8.65
N GLN A 100 -13.30 16.61 8.41
CA GLN A 100 -12.53 15.48 7.88
C GLN A 100 -12.54 14.30 8.88
N ARG A 101 -12.63 14.55 10.20
CA ARG A 101 -12.85 13.49 11.21
C ARG A 101 -14.21 12.79 11.11
N LYS A 102 -15.31 13.51 10.82
CA LYS A 102 -16.64 12.92 10.53
C LYS A 102 -16.54 11.92 9.38
N VAL A 103 -15.86 12.32 8.31
CA VAL A 103 -15.58 11.48 7.13
C VAL A 103 -14.68 10.30 7.48
N LEU A 104 -13.59 10.50 8.23
CA LEU A 104 -12.67 9.43 8.65
C LEU A 104 -13.36 8.35 9.49
N CYS A 105 -14.07 8.71 10.57
CA CYS A 105 -14.79 7.71 11.37
C CYS A 105 -15.85 6.98 10.52
N ARG A 106 -16.52 7.66 9.57
CA ARG A 106 -17.49 7.01 8.69
C ARG A 106 -16.83 6.05 7.68
N ALA A 107 -15.67 6.40 7.13
CA ALA A 107 -14.89 5.54 6.24
C ALA A 107 -14.40 4.27 6.98
N MET A 108 -13.90 4.41 8.21
CA MET A 108 -13.55 3.27 9.08
C MET A 108 -14.77 2.39 9.37
N ALA A 109 -15.93 3.00 9.67
CA ALA A 109 -17.19 2.30 9.87
C ALA A 109 -17.80 1.67 8.58
N LEU A 110 -17.19 1.90 7.41
CA LEU A 110 -17.52 1.23 6.14
C LEU A 110 -16.48 0.17 5.74
N GLY A 111 -15.39 0.01 6.50
CA GLY A 111 -14.39 -1.04 6.28
C GLY A 111 -13.00 -0.55 5.86
N VAL A 112 -12.69 0.75 5.96
CA VAL A 112 -11.30 1.23 5.87
C VAL A 112 -10.47 0.59 6.98
N LYS A 113 -9.43 -0.13 6.59
CA LYS A 113 -8.50 -0.86 7.46
C LYS A 113 -7.19 -0.11 7.71
N TYR A 114 -6.78 0.70 6.74
CA TYR A 114 -5.49 1.37 6.74
C TYR A 114 -5.66 2.88 6.76
N VAL A 115 -4.86 3.57 7.58
CA VAL A 115 -4.88 5.05 7.66
C VAL A 115 -3.44 5.56 7.68
N GLN A 116 -3.06 6.28 6.64
CA GLN A 116 -1.84 7.10 6.65
C GLN A 116 -2.20 8.49 7.20
N ALA A 117 -1.35 9.07 8.04
CA ALA A 117 -1.41 10.51 8.32
C ALA A 117 -0.32 11.24 7.53
N PHE A 118 -0.59 12.45 7.05
CA PHE A 118 0.42 13.27 6.38
C PHE A 118 0.27 14.77 6.69
N CYS A 119 1.34 15.54 6.48
CA CYS A 119 1.34 17.00 6.61
C CYS A 119 1.74 17.63 5.27
N ASN A 120 0.94 18.56 4.74
CA ASN A 120 1.36 19.37 3.60
C ASN A 120 2.33 20.50 4.00
N SER A 121 2.21 21.04 5.22
CA SER A 121 3.07 22.12 5.72
C SER A 121 3.17 22.08 7.25
N PRO A 122 4.24 22.63 7.87
CA PRO A 122 4.28 22.82 9.32
C PRO A 122 3.22 23.80 9.82
N PRO A 123 2.76 23.70 11.09
CA PRO A 123 1.88 24.69 11.70
C PRO A 123 2.38 26.12 11.49
N VAL A 124 1.50 27.02 11.03
CA VAL A 124 1.89 28.38 10.56
C VAL A 124 2.65 29.23 11.58
N TRP A 125 2.49 28.98 12.88
CA TRP A 125 3.28 29.71 13.87
C TRP A 125 4.76 29.27 13.90
N MET A 126 5.09 28.10 13.36
CA MET A 126 6.47 27.59 13.20
C MET A 126 7.14 28.09 11.92
N THR A 127 6.38 28.53 10.90
CA THR A 127 6.96 28.88 9.59
C THR A 127 7.65 30.24 9.57
N LYS A 128 8.52 30.47 8.57
CA LYS A 128 9.33 31.68 8.39
C LYS A 128 8.47 32.90 8.09
N ASN A 129 7.41 32.72 7.30
CA ASN A 129 6.53 33.80 6.81
C ASN A 129 5.12 33.82 7.42
N ARG A 130 4.82 32.97 8.42
CA ARG A 130 3.48 32.79 9.02
C ARG A 130 2.38 32.27 8.07
N LEU A 131 2.76 31.71 6.93
CA LEU A 131 1.87 31.10 5.95
C LEU A 131 2.15 29.60 5.83
N ALA A 132 1.13 28.84 5.42
CA ALA A 132 1.21 27.40 5.16
C ALA A 132 1.47 27.06 3.68
N ALA A 133 1.54 28.06 2.80
CA ALA A 133 1.54 27.86 1.34
C ALA A 133 2.91 27.50 0.73
N GLY A 134 3.98 27.82 1.47
CA GLY A 134 5.37 27.75 1.02
C GLY A 134 6.21 28.95 1.46
N ALA A 135 7.52 28.92 1.18
CA ALA A 135 8.49 29.94 1.60
C ALA A 135 8.51 31.15 0.64
N GLY A 136 9.52 32.03 0.74
CA GLY A 136 9.63 33.22 -0.11
C GLY A 136 9.99 32.86 -1.55
N ALA A 137 11.10 32.13 -1.72
CA ALA A 137 11.38 31.33 -2.90
C ALA A 137 10.82 29.91 -2.72
N GLY A 138 10.55 29.21 -3.82
CA GLY A 138 9.85 27.91 -3.77
C GLY A 138 10.73 26.70 -3.45
N ASP A 139 12.05 26.90 -3.53
CA ASP A 139 13.15 25.99 -3.19
C ASP A 139 13.71 26.22 -1.76
N GLU A 140 13.16 27.17 -1.01
CA GLU A 140 13.48 27.40 0.40
C GLU A 140 12.54 26.59 1.32
N CYS A 141 13.08 25.93 2.35
CA CYS A 141 12.22 25.37 3.39
C CYS A 141 11.54 26.47 4.20
N ASN A 142 10.20 26.39 4.34
CA ASN A 142 9.42 27.40 5.09
C ASN A 142 9.42 27.16 6.61
N LEU A 143 9.92 26.02 7.11
CA LEU A 143 10.07 25.80 8.55
C LEU A 143 11.21 26.69 9.09
N ARG A 144 11.02 27.32 10.26
CA ARG A 144 12.12 27.99 10.97
C ARG A 144 13.04 26.96 11.63
N ASP A 145 14.34 27.19 11.53
CA ASP A 145 15.40 26.23 11.87
C ASP A 145 15.36 25.79 13.34
N GLU A 146 14.87 26.65 14.23
CA GLU A 146 14.63 26.43 15.66
C GLU A 146 13.36 25.62 16.00
N HIS A 147 12.53 25.27 15.00
CA HIS A 147 11.26 24.58 15.17
C HIS A 147 11.16 23.20 14.48
N PHE A 148 12.27 22.63 14.00
CA PHE A 148 12.27 21.24 13.50
C PHE A 148 11.91 20.23 14.60
N GLU A 149 12.44 20.44 15.81
CA GLU A 149 12.19 19.61 16.99
C GLU A 149 10.74 19.81 17.50
N ASP A 150 10.22 21.04 17.46
CA ASP A 150 8.82 21.36 17.76
C ASP A 150 7.85 20.73 16.74
N PHE A 151 8.18 20.76 15.44
CA PHE A 151 7.35 20.17 14.40
C PHE A 151 7.33 18.64 14.50
N ALA A 152 8.48 18.01 14.71
CA ALA A 152 8.55 16.57 14.97
C ALA A 152 7.75 16.17 16.22
N ALA A 153 7.84 16.97 17.30
CA ALA A 153 7.04 16.76 18.51
C ALA A 153 5.53 16.96 18.26
N PHE A 154 5.13 17.93 17.44
CA PHE A 154 3.75 18.14 17.02
C PHE A 154 3.19 16.94 16.24
N VAL A 155 3.88 16.48 15.19
CA VAL A 155 3.48 15.30 14.40
C VAL A 155 3.31 14.09 15.32
N CYS A 156 4.31 13.79 16.16
CA CYS A 156 4.25 12.70 17.13
C CYS A 156 3.11 12.87 18.17
N ARG A 157 2.70 14.10 18.49
CA ARG A 157 1.59 14.39 19.41
C ARG A 157 0.22 14.20 18.74
N VAL A 158 0.08 14.50 17.46
CA VAL A 158 -1.16 14.20 16.71
C VAL A 158 -1.37 12.69 16.63
N CYS A 159 -0.35 11.91 16.27
CA CYS A 159 -0.46 10.44 16.24
C CYS A 159 -0.80 9.84 17.62
N ASP A 160 -0.18 10.34 18.69
CA ASP A 160 -0.44 9.93 20.08
C ASP A 160 -1.88 10.27 20.52
N TYR A 161 -2.39 11.43 20.12
CA TYR A 161 -3.76 11.88 20.39
C TYR A 161 -4.80 11.03 19.65
N PHE A 162 -4.59 10.74 18.36
CA PHE A 162 -5.50 9.89 17.58
C PHE A 162 -5.58 8.47 18.16
N ALA A 163 -4.44 7.88 18.50
CA ALA A 163 -4.38 6.54 19.05
C ALA A 163 -5.07 6.41 20.42
N LYS A 164 -4.88 7.40 21.33
CA LYS A 164 -5.37 7.32 22.72
C LYS A 164 -6.75 7.91 22.94
N GLU A 165 -7.05 9.06 22.34
CA GLU A 165 -8.26 9.83 22.63
C GLU A 165 -9.38 9.64 21.58
N LEU A 166 -9.03 9.24 20.35
CA LEU A 166 -10.00 9.02 19.26
C LEU A 166 -10.18 7.54 18.89
N GLY A 167 -9.31 6.64 19.37
CA GLY A 167 -9.32 5.22 19.05
C GLY A 167 -8.80 4.86 17.65
N VAL A 168 -8.08 5.77 16.99
CA VAL A 168 -7.58 5.60 15.62
C VAL A 168 -6.06 5.47 15.65
N VAL A 169 -5.56 4.27 15.39
CA VAL A 169 -4.13 4.03 15.15
C VAL A 169 -3.86 4.20 13.67
N PHE A 170 -2.93 5.08 13.31
CA PHE A 170 -2.43 5.21 11.94
C PHE A 170 -1.36 4.13 11.67
N ASP A 171 -1.33 3.58 10.46
CA ASP A 171 -0.28 2.62 10.03
C ASP A 171 1.05 3.30 9.78
N ALA A 172 1.01 4.52 9.25
CA ALA A 172 2.19 5.32 8.96
C ALA A 172 1.90 6.82 9.05
N VAL A 173 2.95 7.61 9.29
CA VAL A 173 2.92 9.08 9.19
C VAL A 173 4.05 9.60 8.30
N ALA A 174 3.70 10.52 7.40
CA ALA A 174 4.65 11.30 6.59
C ALA A 174 4.66 12.77 7.07
N PRO A 175 5.81 13.36 7.43
CA PRO A 175 5.87 14.72 7.99
C PRO A 175 5.88 15.85 6.93
N PHE A 176 5.81 15.50 5.64
CA PHE A 176 5.78 16.41 4.49
C PHE A 176 5.04 15.74 3.30
N ASN A 177 4.77 16.52 2.26
CA ASN A 177 4.25 16.07 0.96
C ASN A 177 5.06 16.80 -0.13
N GLU A 178 5.53 16.09 -1.16
CA GLU A 178 6.28 16.65 -2.29
C GLU A 178 7.47 17.57 -1.89
N PRO A 179 8.35 17.12 -0.98
CA PRO A 179 9.32 17.99 -0.34
C PRO A 179 10.40 18.55 -1.29
N GLN A 180 10.70 17.87 -2.40
CA GLN A 180 11.68 18.34 -3.40
C GLN A 180 11.14 19.30 -4.47
N GLU A 181 9.87 19.72 -4.38
CA GLU A 181 9.28 20.55 -5.43
C GLU A 181 9.49 22.05 -5.18
N THR A 182 9.74 22.79 -6.25
CA THR A 182 10.15 24.21 -6.21
C THR A 182 8.99 25.18 -6.44
N TRP A 183 7.74 24.69 -6.41
CA TRP A 183 6.53 25.51 -6.53
C TRP A 183 5.95 25.95 -5.18
N TRP A 184 6.53 25.56 -4.04
CA TRP A 184 6.03 25.89 -2.71
C TRP A 184 6.28 27.36 -2.32
N THR A 185 5.41 28.27 -2.81
CA THR A 185 5.49 29.73 -2.66
C THR A 185 4.23 30.33 -2.00
N PRO A 186 4.22 31.60 -1.55
CA PRO A 186 3.09 32.19 -0.82
C PRO A 186 1.86 32.45 -1.71
N LYS A 187 2.00 32.22 -3.02
CA LYS A 187 0.96 32.42 -4.04
C LYS A 187 0.08 31.18 -4.26
N ASN A 188 0.43 30.05 -3.65
CA ASN A 188 -0.26 28.78 -3.86
C ASN A 188 -1.70 28.78 -3.32
N SER A 189 -2.53 27.93 -3.95
CA SER A 189 -3.92 27.68 -3.55
C SER A 189 -4.11 26.53 -2.56
N GLN A 190 -3.03 26.10 -1.91
CA GLN A 190 -2.98 24.96 -1.00
C GLN A 190 -1.84 25.09 0.02
N GLU A 191 -1.90 24.28 1.07
CA GLU A 191 -0.78 24.03 1.98
C GLU A 191 0.40 23.37 1.23
N GLY A 192 1.63 23.67 1.62
CA GLY A 192 2.86 23.13 1.03
C GLY A 192 4.13 23.62 1.76
N CYS A 193 5.22 22.88 1.67
CA CYS A 193 6.53 23.28 2.21
C CYS A 193 7.66 22.48 1.55
N HIS A 194 8.62 23.17 0.92
CA HIS A 194 9.86 22.54 0.48
C HIS A 194 10.67 22.01 1.68
N PHE A 195 11.42 20.94 1.47
CA PHE A 195 12.49 20.48 2.35
C PHE A 195 13.59 19.87 1.48
N SER A 196 14.81 20.41 1.54
CA SER A 196 15.98 19.80 0.92
C SER A 196 16.26 18.40 1.49
N PRO A 197 17.02 17.51 0.82
CA PRO A 197 17.25 16.15 1.33
C PRO A 197 17.91 16.12 2.72
N ALA A 198 18.72 17.14 3.05
CA ALA A 198 19.32 17.31 4.37
C ALA A 198 18.29 17.70 5.45
N GLU A 199 17.34 18.58 5.12
CA GLU A 199 16.26 18.98 6.03
C GLU A 199 15.23 17.86 6.22
N GLN A 200 14.91 17.12 5.15
CA GLN A 200 14.15 15.88 5.23
C GLN A 200 14.84 14.88 6.17
N ASN A 201 16.14 14.65 6.00
CA ASN A 201 16.91 13.75 6.87
C ASN A 201 16.85 14.19 8.34
N ARG A 202 17.04 15.50 8.64
CA ARG A 202 16.88 16.05 10.01
C ARG A 202 15.48 15.77 10.57
N LEU A 203 14.43 16.10 9.81
CA LEU A 203 13.05 15.98 10.27
C LEU A 203 12.60 14.53 10.46
N LEU A 204 12.90 13.65 9.50
CA LEU A 204 12.61 12.20 9.57
C LEU A 204 13.29 11.55 10.78
N LYS A 205 14.55 11.91 11.06
CA LYS A 205 15.31 11.44 12.23
C LYS A 205 14.62 11.86 13.54
N LEU A 206 14.21 13.13 13.64
CA LEU A 206 13.53 13.67 14.82
C LEU A 206 12.16 13.03 15.05
N VAL A 207 11.36 12.84 13.98
CA VAL A 207 10.06 12.17 14.04
C VAL A 207 10.24 10.70 14.41
N GLY A 208 11.11 9.95 13.73
CA GLY A 208 11.37 8.54 14.01
C GLY A 208 11.81 8.29 15.46
N GLN A 209 12.70 9.13 15.99
CA GLN A 209 13.04 9.09 17.42
C GLN A 209 11.84 9.46 18.32
N GLY A 210 11.01 10.43 17.94
CA GLY A 210 9.82 10.83 18.68
C GLY A 210 8.78 9.72 18.80
N LEU A 211 8.52 9.01 17.70
CA LEU A 211 7.64 7.85 17.65
C LEU A 211 8.15 6.72 18.57
N ARG A 212 9.45 6.37 18.46
CA ARG A 212 10.07 5.36 19.35
C ARG A 212 10.05 5.78 20.82
N ARG A 213 10.37 7.04 21.16
CA ARG A 213 10.33 7.57 22.54
C ARG A 213 8.93 7.53 23.16
N LYS A 214 7.87 7.62 22.35
CA LYS A 214 6.47 7.48 22.80
C LYS A 214 5.96 6.03 22.82
N GLY A 215 6.70 5.08 22.25
CA GLY A 215 6.24 3.69 22.07
C GLY A 215 5.07 3.54 21.10
N LEU A 216 4.94 4.43 20.12
CA LEU A 216 3.82 4.37 19.15
C LEU A 216 4.08 3.27 18.11
N ALA A 217 3.11 2.38 17.94
CA ALA A 217 3.11 1.32 16.93
C ALA A 217 2.66 1.84 15.55
N ILE A 218 3.42 2.80 15.02
CA ILE A 218 3.16 3.51 13.75
C ILE A 218 4.46 3.59 12.94
N GLY A 219 4.35 3.39 11.63
CA GLY A 219 5.47 3.54 10.71
C GLY A 219 5.85 4.99 10.41
N LEU A 220 7.14 5.25 10.16
CA LEU A 220 7.56 6.45 9.45
C LEU A 220 7.50 6.19 7.94
N ALA A 221 6.88 7.12 7.20
CA ALA A 221 6.80 7.15 5.74
C ALA A 221 7.68 8.27 5.15
N ALA A 222 8.34 7.99 4.03
CA ALA A 222 9.17 8.93 3.26
C ALA A 222 9.38 8.40 1.83
N SER A 223 9.63 9.21 0.80
CA SER A 223 9.82 10.67 0.83
C SER A 223 8.59 11.46 0.38
N GLU A 224 7.53 10.81 -0.11
CA GLU A 224 6.35 11.49 -0.69
C GLU A 224 6.71 12.44 -1.84
N ASP A 225 7.77 12.14 -2.60
CA ASP A 225 8.18 12.96 -3.75
C ASP A 225 7.29 12.70 -4.99
N TRP A 226 7.18 13.71 -5.86
CA TRP A 226 6.35 13.75 -7.07
C TRP A 226 6.56 12.57 -8.05
N SER A 227 7.71 11.89 -8.00
CA SER A 227 8.03 10.78 -8.89
C SER A 227 8.96 9.71 -8.28
N PRO A 228 9.02 8.50 -8.87
CA PRO A 228 9.92 7.43 -8.41
C PRO A 228 11.41 7.79 -8.48
N GLU A 229 11.83 8.63 -9.43
CA GLU A 229 13.22 9.08 -9.57
C GLU A 229 13.62 9.92 -8.36
N LYS A 230 12.81 10.93 -8.02
CA LYS A 230 13.04 11.78 -6.85
C LYS A 230 12.97 10.98 -5.56
N THR A 231 12.03 10.03 -5.44
CA THR A 231 11.95 9.14 -4.28
C THR A 231 13.22 8.30 -4.11
N LEU A 232 13.79 7.76 -5.20
CA LEU A 232 15.08 7.05 -5.16
C LEU A 232 16.22 7.96 -4.69
N ASP A 233 16.32 9.16 -5.26
CA ASP A 233 17.45 10.06 -5.06
C ASP A 233 17.39 10.74 -3.66
N SER A 234 16.21 11.21 -3.22
CA SER A 234 15.95 11.68 -1.85
C SER A 234 16.29 10.62 -0.82
N TYR A 235 15.76 9.39 -0.99
CA TYR A 235 16.00 8.31 -0.05
C TYR A 235 17.48 7.89 -0.01
N ALA A 236 18.18 7.93 -1.14
CA ALA A 236 19.62 7.65 -1.20
C ALA A 236 20.48 8.69 -0.47
N ALA A 237 20.00 9.94 -0.34
CA ALA A 237 20.68 11.01 0.38
C ALA A 237 20.50 10.95 1.91
N TYR A 238 19.56 10.15 2.43
CA TYR A 238 19.35 10.00 3.88
C TYR A 238 20.44 9.15 4.55
N ASP A 239 20.79 9.49 5.79
CA ASP A 239 21.75 8.72 6.59
C ASP A 239 21.18 7.36 7.06
N THR A 240 22.07 6.42 7.39
CA THR A 240 21.70 5.03 7.72
C THR A 240 20.80 4.91 8.96
N ASP A 241 20.91 5.81 9.93
CA ASP A 241 20.03 5.82 11.12
C ASP A 241 18.65 6.34 10.73
N THR A 242 18.56 7.37 9.88
CA THR A 242 17.30 7.84 9.27
C THR A 242 16.62 6.75 8.42
N GLN A 243 17.35 6.09 7.52
CA GLN A 243 16.87 4.89 6.79
C GLN A 243 16.46 3.75 7.76
N GLY A 244 17.01 3.73 8.98
CA GLY A 244 16.63 2.82 10.07
C GLY A 244 15.31 3.15 10.77
N TYR A 245 14.79 4.39 10.67
CA TYR A 245 13.44 4.75 11.15
C TYR A 245 12.37 4.57 10.06
N ILE A 246 12.71 4.84 8.80
CA ILE A 246 11.76 4.69 7.67
C ILE A 246 11.31 3.22 7.59
N SER A 247 10.01 3.03 7.42
CA SER A 247 9.34 1.73 7.36
C SER A 247 8.55 1.55 6.06
N HIS A 248 8.02 2.66 5.54
CA HIS A 248 7.31 2.76 4.29
C HIS A 248 8.10 3.70 3.38
N ILE A 249 8.49 3.20 2.21
CA ILE A 249 8.89 4.03 1.08
C ILE A 249 7.61 4.42 0.34
N CYS A 250 7.36 5.71 0.26
CA CYS A 250 6.16 6.28 -0.38
C CYS A 250 6.59 7.21 -1.52
N THR A 251 5.94 7.05 -2.68
CA THR A 251 6.17 7.83 -3.90
C THR A 251 4.84 8.26 -4.49
N HIS A 252 4.84 9.41 -5.15
CA HIS A 252 3.80 9.79 -6.10
C HIS A 252 4.19 9.28 -7.49
N THR A 253 3.23 9.14 -8.41
CA THR A 253 3.49 8.62 -9.78
C THR A 253 3.01 9.55 -10.90
N TYR A 254 2.87 10.85 -10.60
CA TYR A 254 2.51 11.90 -11.57
C TYR A 254 3.50 12.02 -12.75
N ARG A 255 4.76 11.60 -12.56
CA ARG A 255 5.79 11.42 -13.60
C ARG A 255 6.68 10.22 -13.25
N GLY A 256 7.57 9.86 -14.19
CA GLY A 256 8.67 8.93 -13.96
C GLY A 256 8.53 7.56 -14.62
N ASP A 257 9.63 6.82 -14.63
CA ASP A 257 9.82 5.48 -15.19
C ASP A 257 10.74 4.56 -14.35
N ARG A 258 11.43 5.06 -13.30
CA ARG A 258 12.27 4.25 -12.39
C ARG A 258 11.46 3.38 -11.40
N ARG A 259 10.19 3.09 -11.70
CA ARG A 259 9.26 2.22 -10.94
C ARG A 259 9.90 0.91 -10.50
N VAL A 260 10.48 0.18 -11.45
CA VAL A 260 11.13 -1.12 -11.21
C VAL A 260 12.34 -1.01 -10.26
N GLU A 261 13.10 0.08 -10.37
CA GLU A 261 14.29 0.31 -9.54
C GLU A 261 13.90 0.70 -8.10
N LEU A 262 12.90 1.57 -7.93
CA LEU A 262 12.31 1.90 -6.63
C LEU A 262 11.74 0.64 -5.94
N ALA A 263 11.08 -0.22 -6.72
CA ALA A 263 10.54 -1.47 -6.23
C ALA A 263 11.61 -2.49 -5.82
N HIS A 264 12.72 -2.55 -6.56
CA HIS A 264 13.90 -3.32 -6.17
C HIS A 264 14.54 -2.75 -4.89
N LYS A 265 14.76 -1.43 -4.83
CA LYS A 265 15.34 -0.72 -3.67
C LYS A 265 14.57 -0.97 -2.37
N ALA A 266 13.23 -0.88 -2.40
CA ALA A 266 12.39 -1.13 -1.24
C ALA A 266 12.50 -2.59 -0.75
N ARG A 267 12.36 -3.56 -1.67
CA ARG A 267 12.43 -5.00 -1.37
C ARG A 267 13.79 -5.40 -0.79
N CYS A 268 14.90 -4.96 -1.40
CA CYS A 268 16.25 -5.24 -0.92
C CYS A 268 16.57 -4.65 0.47
N GLN A 269 15.78 -3.70 0.96
CA GLN A 269 15.94 -3.11 2.30
C GLN A 269 14.80 -3.50 3.27
N GLY A 270 13.94 -4.45 2.91
CA GLY A 270 12.82 -4.90 3.74
C GLY A 270 11.82 -3.78 4.06
N LYS A 271 11.69 -2.78 3.18
CA LYS A 271 10.77 -1.65 3.35
C LYS A 271 9.45 -1.93 2.63
N ARG A 272 8.36 -1.47 3.23
CA ARG A 272 7.06 -1.44 2.56
C ARG A 272 7.09 -0.43 1.42
N LEU A 273 6.39 -0.68 0.32
CA LEU A 273 6.34 0.25 -0.82
C LEU A 273 4.92 0.63 -1.15
N TRP A 274 4.60 1.91 -1.00
CA TRP A 274 3.26 2.47 -1.14
C TRP A 274 3.24 3.49 -2.27
N MET A 275 2.26 3.39 -3.17
CA MET A 275 1.92 4.48 -4.09
C MET A 275 0.87 5.36 -3.38
N SER A 276 1.33 6.48 -2.84
CA SER A 276 0.60 7.36 -1.93
C SER A 276 -0.17 8.46 -2.66
N GLU A 277 0.16 8.76 -3.92
CA GLU A 277 -0.56 9.78 -4.68
C GLU A 277 -0.38 9.71 -6.20
N VAL A 278 -1.52 9.68 -6.90
CA VAL A 278 -1.62 10.24 -8.25
C VAL A 278 -3.07 10.65 -8.53
N ALA A 279 -3.26 11.59 -9.45
CA ALA A 279 -4.54 11.83 -10.09
C ALA A 279 -4.34 12.21 -11.57
N THR A 280 -5.40 11.99 -12.35
CA THR A 280 -5.46 12.27 -13.79
C THR A 280 -6.67 13.13 -14.09
N GLY A 281 -6.63 13.86 -15.21
CA GLY A 281 -7.77 14.66 -15.67
C GLY A 281 -7.40 16.09 -16.09
N GLU A 282 -6.52 16.20 -17.08
CA GLU A 282 -6.39 17.44 -17.87
C GLU A 282 -7.59 17.63 -18.82
N GLY A 283 -7.54 18.68 -19.65
CA GLY A 283 -8.59 19.03 -20.62
C GLY A 283 -9.74 19.85 -20.00
N ALA A 284 -10.69 20.28 -20.83
CA ALA A 284 -11.89 20.99 -20.35
C ALA A 284 -12.84 20.05 -19.60
N LYS A 285 -13.60 20.59 -18.64
CA LYS A 285 -14.53 19.84 -17.78
C LYS A 285 -15.62 19.11 -18.59
N ASP A 286 -15.63 17.79 -18.50
CA ASP A 286 -16.67 16.90 -19.00
C ASP A 286 -16.66 15.59 -18.18
N TYR A 287 -17.73 15.32 -17.43
CA TYR A 287 -17.83 14.12 -16.59
C TYR A 287 -17.89 12.82 -17.43
N SER A 288 -18.33 12.91 -18.69
CA SER A 288 -18.47 11.80 -19.63
C SER A 288 -17.19 11.49 -20.42
N ASN A 289 -16.14 12.31 -20.28
CA ASN A 289 -14.90 12.17 -21.05
C ASN A 289 -14.11 10.92 -20.67
N ILE A 290 -13.97 9.98 -21.63
CA ILE A 290 -13.25 8.73 -21.41
C ILE A 290 -11.71 8.91 -21.38
N GLY A 291 -11.17 10.02 -21.89
CA GLY A 291 -9.72 10.28 -21.97
C GLY A 291 -9.01 10.29 -20.61
N PRO A 292 -9.44 11.10 -19.64
CA PRO A 292 -8.96 11.05 -18.25
C PRO A 292 -9.02 9.65 -17.64
N ALA A 293 -10.11 8.92 -17.89
CA ALA A 293 -10.35 7.57 -17.40
C ALA A 293 -9.39 6.52 -17.99
N LEU A 294 -9.08 6.62 -19.28
CA LEU A 294 -8.06 5.78 -19.93
C LEU A 294 -6.65 6.14 -19.43
N LYS A 295 -6.34 7.43 -19.21
CA LYS A 295 -5.08 7.88 -18.61
C LYS A 295 -4.89 7.30 -17.20
N LEU A 296 -5.97 7.27 -16.41
CA LEU A 296 -5.99 6.65 -15.07
C LEU A 296 -5.70 5.14 -15.14
N ALA A 297 -6.43 4.41 -15.99
CA ALA A 297 -6.30 2.97 -16.12
C ALA A 297 -4.90 2.53 -16.59
N LEU A 298 -4.26 3.30 -17.48
CA LEU A 298 -2.88 3.08 -17.88
C LEU A 298 -1.87 3.38 -16.75
N HIS A 299 -2.07 4.44 -15.94
CA HIS A 299 -1.20 4.70 -14.78
C HIS A 299 -1.28 3.58 -13.74
N ILE A 300 -2.49 3.13 -13.41
CA ILE A 300 -2.69 1.99 -12.49
C ILE A 300 -2.02 0.72 -13.05
N THR A 301 -2.13 0.48 -14.35
CA THR A 301 -1.52 -0.68 -15.02
C THR A 301 0.01 -0.64 -14.93
N ALA A 302 0.65 0.49 -15.27
CA ALA A 302 2.10 0.65 -15.18
C ALA A 302 2.61 0.55 -13.73
N ASP A 303 1.97 1.26 -12.79
CA ASP A 303 2.33 1.21 -11.37
C ASP A 303 2.21 -0.22 -10.80
N LEU A 304 1.15 -0.96 -11.14
CA LEU A 304 0.98 -2.33 -10.65
C LEU A 304 1.81 -3.37 -11.40
N ASN A 305 2.11 -3.23 -12.70
CA ASN A 305 2.98 -4.18 -13.41
C ASN A 305 4.47 -4.02 -13.02
N GLU A 306 4.96 -2.78 -13.00
CA GLU A 306 6.37 -2.47 -12.77
C GLU A 306 6.74 -2.34 -11.30
N MET A 307 5.97 -1.55 -10.53
CA MET A 307 6.33 -1.21 -9.17
C MET A 307 5.80 -2.25 -8.17
N LYS A 308 4.59 -2.81 -8.40
CA LYS A 308 3.89 -3.70 -7.45
C LYS A 308 3.94 -3.17 -6.00
N PRO A 309 3.42 -1.95 -5.74
CA PRO A 309 3.25 -1.43 -4.40
C PRO A 309 2.21 -2.25 -3.63
N GLU A 310 2.29 -2.23 -2.30
CA GLU A 310 1.29 -2.85 -1.43
C GLU A 310 -0.05 -2.11 -1.44
N VAL A 311 -0.04 -0.79 -1.67
CA VAL A 311 -1.25 0.04 -1.76
C VAL A 311 -1.12 1.04 -2.90
N TRP A 312 -2.28 1.44 -3.45
CA TRP A 312 -2.35 2.44 -4.51
C TRP A 312 -3.46 3.46 -4.20
N THR A 313 -3.11 4.75 -4.25
CA THR A 313 -3.93 5.82 -3.67
C THR A 313 -4.21 6.95 -4.68
N TYR A 314 -5.50 7.16 -5.01
CA TYR A 314 -5.92 8.30 -5.83
C TYR A 314 -5.91 9.58 -4.97
N TRP A 315 -5.34 10.70 -5.45
CA TRP A 315 -5.15 11.93 -4.65
C TRP A 315 -6.42 12.39 -3.92
N GLN A 316 -7.31 13.15 -4.57
CA GLN A 316 -8.61 13.54 -3.98
C GLN A 316 -9.76 12.93 -4.79
N ALA A 317 -10.48 11.99 -4.20
CA ALA A 317 -11.56 11.27 -4.87
C ALA A 317 -12.73 12.18 -5.29
N VAL A 318 -12.93 13.31 -4.61
CA VAL A 318 -13.93 14.32 -4.95
C VAL A 318 -13.23 15.65 -5.22
N GLU A 319 -13.66 16.38 -6.24
CA GLU A 319 -13.06 17.64 -6.71
C GLU A 319 -14.08 18.78 -6.76
N ASP A 320 -13.64 20.04 -6.57
CA ASP A 320 -14.51 21.23 -6.67
C ASP A 320 -15.04 21.36 -8.10
N ASP A 321 -16.36 21.31 -8.27
CA ASP A 321 -17.00 21.43 -9.57
C ASP A 321 -16.81 22.80 -10.23
N ALA A 322 -16.37 23.81 -9.47
CA ALA A 322 -16.03 25.13 -9.97
C ALA A 322 -14.80 25.17 -10.92
N HIS A 323 -13.97 24.12 -10.96
CA HIS A 323 -12.73 24.11 -11.75
C HIS A 323 -12.90 23.50 -13.16
N ASN A 324 -12.33 24.15 -14.19
CA ASN A 324 -12.38 23.68 -15.59
C ASN A 324 -11.25 22.69 -15.92
N HIS A 325 -11.25 21.56 -15.23
CA HIS A 325 -10.43 20.37 -15.52
C HIS A 325 -11.24 19.09 -15.25
N ASN A 326 -10.64 17.90 -15.34
CA ASN A 326 -11.33 16.60 -15.16
C ASN A 326 -10.90 15.79 -13.93
N TRP A 327 -10.06 16.34 -13.05
CA TRP A 327 -9.76 15.75 -11.75
C TRP A 327 -11.02 15.40 -10.94
N GLY A 328 -10.88 14.44 -10.03
CA GLY A 328 -11.98 13.84 -9.25
C GLY A 328 -12.61 12.58 -9.89
N LEU A 329 -12.86 11.58 -9.05
CA LEU A 329 -13.69 10.41 -9.39
C LEU A 329 -15.18 10.82 -9.31
N LEU A 330 -15.52 11.61 -8.30
CA LEU A 330 -16.75 12.37 -8.21
C LEU A 330 -16.43 13.87 -8.19
N ARG A 331 -17.43 14.71 -8.42
CA ARG A 331 -17.29 16.18 -8.38
C ARG A 331 -18.45 16.82 -7.65
N ALA A 332 -18.15 17.80 -6.81
CA ALA A 332 -19.15 18.46 -5.98
C ALA A 332 -18.79 19.95 -5.84
N PRO A 333 -19.75 20.87 -5.71
CA PRO A 333 -19.43 22.29 -5.55
C PRO A 333 -18.94 22.56 -4.12
N PHE A 334 -17.70 23.06 -3.95
CA PHE A 334 -17.12 23.23 -2.61
C PHE A 334 -17.50 24.55 -1.90
N LYS A 335 -18.34 25.39 -2.52
CA LYS A 335 -18.81 26.65 -1.94
C LYS A 335 -19.93 26.40 -0.91
N PRO A 336 -19.85 26.91 0.34
CA PRO A 336 -20.89 26.70 1.37
C PRO A 336 -22.31 27.22 1.07
N SER A 337 -22.49 27.93 -0.05
CA SER A 337 -23.78 28.44 -0.53
C SER A 337 -24.36 27.67 -1.72
N SER A 338 -23.66 26.63 -2.20
CA SER A 338 -24.12 25.76 -3.28
C SER A 338 -25.05 24.66 -2.76
N ALA A 339 -25.74 23.98 -3.67
CA ALA A 339 -26.45 22.75 -3.35
C ALA A 339 -25.46 21.65 -2.92
N GLU A 340 -25.82 20.88 -1.88
CA GLU A 340 -25.04 19.76 -1.38
C GLU A 340 -25.33 18.52 -2.27
N ASP A 341 -24.65 18.45 -3.43
CA ASP A 341 -24.82 17.37 -4.41
C ASP A 341 -23.49 17.02 -5.10
N PHE A 342 -23.46 15.92 -5.85
CA PHE A 342 -22.27 15.46 -6.57
C PHE A 342 -22.59 14.71 -7.88
N GLU A 343 -21.66 14.76 -8.82
CA GLU A 343 -21.68 14.05 -10.10
C GLU A 343 -20.58 12.99 -10.16
N ILE A 344 -20.82 11.89 -10.90
CA ILE A 344 -19.86 10.77 -11.05
C ILE A 344 -19.16 10.89 -12.41
N THR A 345 -17.83 10.90 -12.44
CA THR A 345 -17.05 10.98 -13.70
C THR A 345 -16.72 9.59 -14.26
N LYS A 346 -16.33 9.52 -15.55
CA LYS A 346 -15.75 8.29 -16.13
C LYS A 346 -14.57 7.74 -15.31
N GLN A 347 -13.84 8.57 -14.58
CA GLN A 347 -12.69 8.11 -13.77
C GLN A 347 -13.13 7.22 -12.60
N TYR A 348 -14.32 7.43 -12.02
CA TYR A 348 -14.89 6.50 -11.05
C TYR A 348 -15.08 5.10 -11.64
N TYR A 349 -15.69 5.01 -12.83
CA TYR A 349 -15.91 3.73 -13.50
C TYR A 349 -14.60 3.08 -13.94
N ALA A 350 -13.62 3.86 -14.40
CA ALA A 350 -12.27 3.39 -14.67
C ALA A 350 -11.60 2.79 -13.42
N PHE A 351 -11.67 3.47 -12.28
CA PHE A 351 -11.09 2.97 -11.04
C PHE A 351 -11.83 1.73 -10.54
N LEU A 352 -13.15 1.64 -10.77
CA LEU A 352 -13.97 0.48 -10.43
C LEU A 352 -13.54 -0.82 -11.16
N HIS A 353 -12.97 -0.73 -12.37
CA HIS A 353 -12.34 -1.87 -13.07
C HIS A 353 -11.18 -2.51 -12.30
N PHE A 354 -10.52 -1.77 -11.41
CA PHE A 354 -9.43 -2.25 -10.57
C PHE A 354 -9.93 -2.53 -9.15
N THR A 355 -10.58 -1.56 -8.50
CA THR A 355 -10.97 -1.64 -7.09
C THR A 355 -12.00 -2.73 -6.80
N ARG A 356 -12.90 -3.07 -7.74
CA ARG A 356 -13.90 -4.12 -7.54
C ARG A 356 -13.30 -5.52 -7.48
N PHE A 357 -12.27 -5.79 -8.28
CA PHE A 357 -11.80 -7.14 -8.56
C PHE A 357 -10.42 -7.44 -7.96
N ILE A 358 -9.54 -6.44 -7.91
CA ILE A 358 -8.23 -6.53 -7.25
C ILE A 358 -8.44 -6.16 -5.78
N ARG A 359 -8.64 -7.15 -4.92
CA ARG A 359 -8.94 -6.95 -3.48
C ARG A 359 -7.72 -7.23 -2.59
N PRO A 360 -7.75 -6.82 -1.30
CA PRO A 360 -6.68 -7.14 -0.37
C PRO A 360 -6.42 -8.66 -0.28
N GLY A 361 -5.16 -9.08 -0.38
CA GLY A 361 -4.73 -10.47 -0.45
C GLY A 361 -4.44 -11.00 -1.86
N CYS A 362 -4.88 -10.31 -2.92
CA CYS A 362 -4.57 -10.71 -4.29
C CYS A 362 -3.10 -10.47 -4.65
N GLN A 363 -2.56 -11.32 -5.52
CA GLN A 363 -1.25 -11.14 -6.17
C GLN A 363 -1.43 -10.44 -7.51
N ILE A 364 -0.56 -9.49 -7.84
CA ILE A 364 -0.44 -8.97 -9.21
C ILE A 364 0.44 -9.93 -10.00
N LEU A 365 -0.10 -10.53 -11.06
CA LEU A 365 0.66 -11.39 -11.96
C LEU A 365 1.62 -10.53 -12.79
N TRP A 366 2.80 -11.04 -13.14
CA TRP A 366 3.71 -10.26 -13.99
C TRP A 366 3.30 -10.36 -15.47
N LEU A 367 3.27 -9.22 -16.14
CA LEU A 367 3.06 -9.06 -17.57
C LEU A 367 4.01 -7.98 -18.09
N GLU A 368 4.63 -8.23 -19.24
CA GLU A 368 5.29 -7.20 -20.05
C GLU A 368 4.24 -6.57 -20.97
N ALA A 369 3.41 -5.68 -20.39
CA ALA A 369 2.27 -5.06 -21.08
C ALA A 369 1.87 -3.70 -20.47
N ASP A 370 1.94 -2.63 -21.26
CA ASP A 370 1.57 -1.27 -20.82
C ASP A 370 0.05 -1.10 -20.62
N ALA A 371 -0.73 -1.90 -21.36
CA ALA A 371 -2.18 -1.77 -21.52
C ALA A 371 -2.98 -2.94 -20.90
N VAL A 372 -2.31 -3.89 -20.26
CA VAL A 372 -2.95 -5.07 -19.63
C VAL A 372 -2.40 -5.27 -18.22
N LEU A 373 -3.31 -5.31 -17.24
CA LEU A 373 -3.01 -5.75 -15.88
C LEU A 373 -3.69 -7.09 -15.61
N ALA A 374 -3.04 -7.98 -14.87
CA ALA A 374 -3.68 -9.21 -14.39
C ALA A 374 -3.39 -9.47 -12.90
N SER A 375 -4.37 -10.05 -12.21
CA SER A 375 -4.25 -10.41 -10.80
C SER A 375 -4.95 -11.73 -10.48
N TYR A 376 -4.40 -12.46 -9.51
CA TYR A 376 -5.00 -13.69 -8.99
C TYR A 376 -5.29 -13.55 -7.49
N CYS A 377 -6.49 -13.93 -7.10
CA CYS A 377 -7.02 -13.79 -5.74
C CYS A 377 -7.34 -15.18 -5.19
N ALA A 378 -6.37 -15.83 -4.55
CA ALA A 378 -6.46 -17.22 -4.11
C ALA A 378 -7.68 -17.50 -3.20
N ASP A 379 -7.92 -16.65 -2.20
CA ASP A 379 -9.04 -16.79 -1.25
C ASP A 379 -10.43 -16.69 -1.92
N GLY A 380 -10.51 -16.02 -3.07
CA GLY A 380 -11.72 -15.92 -3.89
C GLY A 380 -11.75 -16.85 -5.11
N LYS A 381 -10.65 -17.59 -5.38
CA LYS A 381 -10.41 -18.35 -6.61
C LYS A 381 -10.74 -17.54 -7.87
N ALA A 382 -10.27 -16.29 -7.93
CA ALA A 382 -10.59 -15.36 -9.01
C ALA A 382 -9.34 -14.93 -9.77
N LEU A 383 -9.36 -15.11 -11.10
CA LEU A 383 -8.41 -14.50 -12.03
C LEU A 383 -9.09 -13.30 -12.70
N THR A 384 -8.42 -12.15 -12.67
CA THR A 384 -8.90 -10.90 -13.27
C THR A 384 -7.89 -10.41 -14.29
N ILE A 385 -8.36 -9.99 -15.46
CA ILE A 385 -7.55 -9.33 -16.50
C ILE A 385 -8.25 -8.01 -16.84
N VAL A 386 -7.55 -6.87 -16.70
CA VAL A 386 -8.02 -5.55 -17.12
C VAL A 386 -7.27 -5.14 -18.37
N VAL A 387 -8.00 -4.82 -19.44
CA VAL A 387 -7.45 -4.42 -20.74
C VAL A 387 -7.89 -2.98 -21.03
N THR A 388 -6.93 -2.10 -21.32
CA THR A 388 -7.17 -0.68 -21.60
C THR A 388 -6.77 -0.34 -23.03
N ASN A 389 -7.74 -0.19 -23.92
CA ASN A 389 -7.49 0.31 -25.27
C ASN A 389 -7.72 1.82 -25.35
N ASN A 390 -6.63 2.58 -25.41
CA ASN A 390 -6.66 4.03 -25.53
C ASN A 390 -6.63 4.53 -26.99
N THR A 391 -6.56 3.64 -27.99
CA THR A 391 -6.56 4.03 -29.41
C THR A 391 -7.98 4.16 -29.97
N ASP A 392 -8.07 4.68 -31.20
CA ASP A 392 -9.31 4.80 -31.97
C ASP A 392 -9.65 3.53 -32.79
N GLU A 393 -8.82 2.47 -32.69
CA GLU A 393 -8.92 1.23 -33.48
C GLU A 393 -9.19 0.01 -32.58
N GLU A 394 -9.69 -1.11 -33.14
CA GLU A 394 -9.87 -2.35 -32.38
C GLU A 394 -8.54 -3.04 -32.05
N ALA A 395 -8.34 -3.41 -30.78
CA ALA A 395 -7.11 -4.02 -30.27
C ALA A 395 -7.35 -5.49 -29.87
N PRO A 396 -6.94 -6.49 -30.69
CA PRO A 396 -7.04 -7.91 -30.35
C PRO A 396 -5.88 -8.38 -29.47
N HIS A 397 -6.21 -8.89 -28.27
CA HIS A 397 -5.29 -9.45 -27.29
C HIS A 397 -5.60 -10.93 -27.05
N THR A 398 -4.58 -11.79 -26.90
CA THR A 398 -4.76 -13.22 -26.57
C THR A 398 -4.05 -13.56 -25.25
N PHE A 399 -4.72 -14.34 -24.39
CA PHE A 399 -4.24 -14.74 -23.08
C PHE A 399 -4.10 -16.27 -23.01
N ASP A 400 -2.88 -16.77 -22.86
CA ASP A 400 -2.59 -18.17 -22.54
C ASP A 400 -2.77 -18.37 -21.03
N LEU A 401 -3.87 -19.04 -20.67
CA LEU A 401 -4.23 -19.41 -19.30
C LEU A 401 -3.93 -20.87 -18.96
N SER A 402 -3.07 -21.56 -19.73
CA SER A 402 -2.74 -22.98 -19.49
C SER A 402 -2.06 -23.25 -18.14
N ALA A 403 -1.73 -22.21 -17.36
CA ALA A 403 -1.33 -22.29 -15.95
C ALA A 403 -2.49 -22.65 -14.98
N PHE A 404 -3.74 -22.57 -15.44
CA PHE A 404 -4.94 -22.61 -14.60
C PHE A 404 -5.94 -23.69 -15.04
N GLU A 405 -6.76 -24.18 -14.10
CA GLU A 405 -7.90 -25.06 -14.40
C GLU A 405 -9.08 -24.20 -14.88
N CYS A 406 -9.02 -23.76 -16.15
CA CYS A 406 -9.93 -22.75 -16.71
C CYS A 406 -10.85 -23.24 -17.83
N ARG A 407 -10.66 -24.45 -18.37
CA ARG A 407 -11.37 -24.94 -19.58
C ARG A 407 -12.89 -24.91 -19.41
N GLY A 408 -13.59 -24.24 -20.34
CA GLY A 408 -15.05 -24.15 -20.31
C GLY A 408 -15.62 -23.26 -19.19
N THR A 409 -14.80 -22.61 -18.38
CA THR A 409 -15.24 -21.65 -17.35
C THR A 409 -15.87 -20.42 -18.00
N GLU A 410 -16.94 -19.89 -17.39
CA GLU A 410 -17.53 -18.59 -17.76
C GLU A 410 -16.53 -17.46 -17.47
N VAL A 411 -16.35 -16.58 -18.45
CA VAL A 411 -15.58 -15.34 -18.34
C VAL A 411 -16.57 -14.18 -18.33
N ALA A 412 -16.85 -13.63 -17.16
CA ALA A 412 -17.71 -12.46 -17.04
C ALA A 412 -16.99 -11.22 -17.60
N VAL A 413 -17.69 -10.44 -18.43
CA VAL A 413 -17.13 -9.27 -19.12
C VAL A 413 -17.82 -7.98 -18.65
N VAL A 414 -17.03 -6.97 -18.31
CA VAL A 414 -17.51 -5.63 -17.93
C VAL A 414 -16.71 -4.57 -18.69
N ARG A 415 -17.37 -3.57 -19.28
CA ARG A 415 -16.71 -2.50 -20.06
C ARG A 415 -17.14 -1.08 -19.67
N THR A 416 -16.18 -0.18 -19.62
CA THR A 416 -16.38 1.28 -19.69
C THR A 416 -15.84 1.76 -21.03
N SER A 417 -16.58 2.62 -21.72
CA SER A 417 -16.21 3.23 -23.00
C SER A 417 -16.75 4.67 -23.01
N GLU A 418 -16.83 5.32 -24.17
CA GLU A 418 -17.52 6.62 -24.28
C GLU A 418 -19.01 6.51 -23.91
N THR A 419 -19.70 5.46 -24.38
CA THR A 419 -21.14 5.26 -24.12
C THR A 419 -21.44 4.33 -22.94
N GLU A 420 -20.47 3.57 -22.44
CA GLU A 420 -20.66 2.56 -21.38
C GLU A 420 -20.03 3.00 -20.06
N ASN A 421 -20.69 2.70 -18.93
CA ASN A 421 -20.27 3.04 -17.57
C ASN A 421 -20.24 1.76 -16.72
N PHE A 422 -19.10 1.05 -16.71
CA PHE A 422 -18.95 -0.26 -16.05
C PHE A 422 -20.08 -1.25 -16.40
N THR A 423 -20.48 -1.25 -17.67
CA THR A 423 -21.59 -2.05 -18.21
C THR A 423 -21.21 -3.53 -18.23
N LYS A 424 -21.99 -4.41 -17.59
CA LYS A 424 -21.87 -5.86 -17.79
C LYS A 424 -22.31 -6.21 -19.22
N LEU A 425 -21.50 -7.02 -19.90
CA LEU A 425 -21.78 -7.56 -21.23
C LEU A 425 -22.12 -9.06 -21.15
N ASP A 426 -22.43 -9.65 -22.30
CA ASP A 426 -22.53 -11.10 -22.44
C ASP A 426 -21.20 -11.76 -22.05
N SER A 427 -21.27 -12.83 -21.26
CA SER A 427 -20.10 -13.57 -20.81
C SER A 427 -19.48 -14.39 -21.95
N MET A 428 -18.15 -14.45 -22.00
CA MET A 428 -17.43 -15.34 -22.90
C MET A 428 -17.27 -16.72 -22.24
N VAL A 429 -16.93 -17.75 -23.02
CA VAL A 429 -16.59 -19.10 -22.51
C VAL A 429 -15.12 -19.38 -22.81
N MET A 430 -14.38 -19.88 -21.82
CA MET A 430 -12.97 -20.22 -22.00
C MET A 430 -12.77 -21.39 -22.98
N PRO A 431 -12.00 -21.22 -24.08
CA PRO A 431 -11.70 -22.29 -25.02
C PRO A 431 -10.96 -23.50 -24.41
N SER A 432 -11.07 -24.65 -25.07
CA SER A 432 -10.52 -25.93 -24.60
C SER A 432 -8.99 -26.01 -24.61
N ASP A 433 -8.32 -25.17 -25.40
CA ASP A 433 -6.87 -25.00 -25.42
C ASP A 433 -6.34 -24.01 -24.38
N CYS A 434 -7.23 -23.39 -23.59
CA CYS A 434 -6.95 -22.36 -22.59
C CYS A 434 -6.44 -21.02 -23.17
N GLN A 435 -6.65 -20.73 -24.45
CA GLN A 435 -6.31 -19.44 -25.06
C GLN A 435 -7.54 -18.54 -25.22
N LEU A 436 -7.62 -17.47 -24.43
CA LEU A 436 -8.72 -16.50 -24.51
C LEU A 436 -8.32 -15.32 -25.39
N THR A 437 -8.96 -15.15 -26.55
CA THR A 437 -8.81 -13.94 -27.38
C THR A 437 -9.94 -12.97 -27.10
N HIS A 438 -9.59 -11.71 -26.79
CA HIS A 438 -10.51 -10.60 -26.60
C HIS A 438 -10.11 -9.43 -27.48
N THR A 439 -11.06 -8.93 -28.29
CA THR A 439 -10.89 -7.68 -29.05
C THR A 439 -11.43 -6.52 -28.22
N ALA A 440 -10.52 -5.70 -27.69
CA ALA A 440 -10.88 -4.49 -26.97
C ALA A 440 -11.29 -3.40 -27.97
N ARG A 441 -12.51 -2.88 -27.82
CA ARG A 441 -13.03 -1.77 -28.63
C ARG A 441 -12.14 -0.53 -28.51
N PRO A 442 -12.15 0.37 -29.52
CA PRO A 442 -11.63 1.72 -29.38
C PRO A 442 -12.04 2.37 -28.06
N ARG A 443 -11.16 3.21 -27.51
CA ARG A 443 -11.49 4.14 -26.42
C ARG A 443 -12.18 3.47 -25.23
N SER A 444 -11.69 2.31 -24.79
CA SER A 444 -12.39 1.48 -23.76
C SER A 444 -11.48 0.79 -22.75
N ILE A 445 -12.05 0.51 -21.57
CA ILE A 445 -11.50 -0.31 -20.50
C ILE A 445 -12.41 -1.53 -20.36
N THR A 446 -11.88 -2.74 -20.51
CA THR A 446 -12.65 -3.98 -20.34
C THR A 446 -11.99 -4.87 -19.29
N THR A 447 -12.76 -5.33 -18.30
CA THR A 447 -12.33 -6.37 -17.36
C THR A 447 -12.94 -7.70 -17.74
N LEU A 448 -12.10 -8.73 -17.78
CA LEU A 448 -12.43 -10.14 -17.94
C LEU A 448 -12.23 -10.81 -16.57
N VAL A 449 -13.27 -11.43 -16.02
CA VAL A 449 -13.24 -12.03 -14.68
C VAL A 449 -13.61 -13.50 -14.76
N LEU A 450 -12.74 -14.35 -14.23
CA LEU A 450 -12.89 -15.79 -14.21
C LEU A 450 -12.94 -16.28 -12.77
N ALA A 451 -14.11 -16.77 -12.35
CA ALA A 451 -14.37 -17.18 -10.97
C ALA A 451 -14.20 -18.69 -10.78
N ARG A 452 -13.91 -19.11 -9.54
CA ARG A 452 -13.68 -20.50 -9.10
C ARG A 452 -12.45 -21.19 -9.71
N ILE A 453 -11.57 -20.42 -10.38
CA ILE A 453 -10.33 -20.93 -10.98
C ILE A 453 -9.28 -21.23 -9.91
N VAL A 454 -8.56 -22.35 -10.10
CA VAL A 454 -7.36 -22.73 -9.37
C VAL A 454 -6.16 -22.86 -10.31
N GLU A 455 -4.95 -22.81 -9.75
CA GLU A 455 -3.71 -23.19 -10.45
C GLU A 455 -3.75 -24.68 -10.81
N ALA A 456 -3.30 -25.05 -12.01
CA ALA A 456 -3.44 -26.42 -12.47
C ALA A 456 -2.46 -27.39 -11.81
N SER A 457 -3.02 -28.46 -11.27
CA SER A 457 -2.26 -29.50 -10.58
C SER A 457 -1.21 -30.13 -11.50
N GLY A 458 0.03 -30.24 -11.01
CA GLY A 458 1.16 -30.78 -11.78
C GLY A 458 1.85 -29.78 -12.72
N HIS A 459 1.54 -28.48 -12.69
CA HIS A 459 2.38 -27.49 -13.38
C HIS A 459 3.81 -27.55 -12.86
N ASN A 460 4.76 -27.70 -13.77
CA ASN A 460 6.15 -27.95 -13.39
C ASN A 460 6.79 -26.63 -12.93
N ILE A 461 6.77 -26.40 -11.61
CA ILE A 461 7.25 -25.18 -10.92
C ILE A 461 8.61 -24.72 -11.47
N TRP A 462 9.52 -25.65 -11.71
CA TRP A 462 10.85 -25.41 -12.28
C TRP A 462 10.83 -24.78 -13.68
N LYS A 463 9.86 -25.12 -14.53
CA LYS A 463 9.69 -24.55 -15.87
C LYS A 463 9.21 -23.11 -15.80
N SER A 464 8.28 -22.80 -14.90
CA SER A 464 7.81 -21.43 -14.66
C SER A 464 8.90 -20.57 -14.04
N LEU A 465 9.58 -21.07 -13.00
CA LEU A 465 10.73 -20.40 -12.39
C LEU A 465 11.87 -20.15 -13.40
N PHE A 466 12.19 -21.14 -14.24
CA PHE A 466 13.16 -21.00 -15.32
C PHE A 466 12.78 -19.92 -16.34
N LEU A 467 11.50 -19.86 -16.75
CA LEU A 467 11.02 -18.81 -17.66
C LEU A 467 11.12 -17.42 -17.00
N THR A 468 10.61 -17.25 -15.78
CA THR A 468 10.71 -15.98 -15.05
C THR A 468 12.17 -15.54 -14.82
N LEU A 469 13.08 -16.46 -14.47
CA LEU A 469 14.51 -16.17 -14.34
C LEU A 469 15.14 -15.78 -15.69
N LYS A 470 14.78 -16.47 -16.78
CA LYS A 470 15.25 -16.15 -18.14
C LYS A 470 14.77 -14.76 -18.58
N ASP A 471 13.51 -14.41 -18.34
CA ASP A 471 12.95 -13.09 -18.67
C ASP A 471 13.56 -11.96 -17.81
N LEU A 472 13.77 -12.19 -16.51
CA LEU A 472 14.49 -11.25 -15.63
C LEU A 472 15.94 -11.00 -16.07
N TYR A 473 16.68 -12.06 -16.42
CA TYR A 473 18.07 -11.95 -16.83
C TYR A 473 18.21 -11.29 -18.21
N TRP A 474 17.27 -11.57 -19.12
CA TRP A 474 17.18 -10.91 -20.42
C TRP A 474 16.95 -9.40 -20.27
N ASN A 475 16.00 -9.00 -19.42
CA ASN A 475 15.65 -7.58 -19.26
C ASN A 475 16.70 -6.76 -18.48
N GLN A 476 17.63 -7.37 -17.73
CA GLN A 476 18.85 -6.68 -17.28
C GLN A 476 19.88 -6.51 -18.41
N LEU A 477 20.12 -7.53 -19.24
CA LEU A 477 21.04 -7.45 -20.39
C LEU A 477 20.60 -6.42 -21.43
N CYS A 478 19.29 -6.21 -21.61
CA CYS A 478 18.74 -5.20 -22.52
C CYS A 478 18.87 -3.75 -22.01
N ARG A 479 19.09 -3.52 -20.71
CA ARG A 479 19.32 -2.16 -20.15
C ARG A 479 20.79 -1.73 -20.16
N CYS A 480 21.72 -2.64 -20.50
CA CYS A 480 23.10 -2.28 -20.82
C CYS A 480 23.16 -1.59 -22.19
N ARG A 481 23.01 -0.26 -22.19
CA ARG A 481 22.97 0.60 -23.37
C ARG A 481 24.38 0.84 -23.93
N ASP A 482 24.89 -0.13 -24.67
CA ASP A 482 25.84 0.11 -25.76
C ASP A 482 25.72 -0.96 -26.85
N SER A 483 25.98 -0.55 -28.09
CA SER A 483 25.82 -1.39 -29.27
C SER A 483 27.16 -1.92 -29.78
N ASP A 484 27.37 -3.23 -29.69
CA ASP A 484 27.70 -4.00 -30.90
C ASP A 484 27.62 -5.54 -30.74
N SER A 485 27.54 -6.24 -31.88
CA SER A 485 27.58 -7.72 -32.01
C SER A 485 26.42 -8.52 -31.38
N TRP A 486 25.24 -8.53 -32.02
CA TRP A 486 24.16 -9.48 -31.68
C TRP A 486 24.62 -10.95 -31.63
N ALA A 487 25.53 -11.34 -32.53
CA ALA A 487 26.06 -12.70 -32.65
C ALA A 487 26.85 -13.22 -31.42
N SER A 488 27.31 -12.34 -30.53
CA SER A 488 28.02 -12.76 -29.30
C SER A 488 27.07 -13.23 -28.21
N ARG A 489 25.86 -12.65 -28.13
CA ARG A 489 24.88 -12.90 -27.04
C ARG A 489 24.33 -14.34 -27.08
N ASP A 490 23.91 -14.81 -28.25
CA ASP A 490 23.41 -16.18 -28.41
C ASP A 490 24.52 -17.24 -28.22
N ALA A 491 25.75 -16.92 -28.59
CA ALA A 491 26.91 -17.79 -28.39
C ALA A 491 27.29 -17.96 -26.90
N ILE A 492 27.07 -16.92 -26.09
CA ILE A 492 27.24 -16.99 -24.62
C ILE A 492 26.08 -17.78 -23.99
N TRP A 493 24.83 -17.46 -24.32
CA TRP A 493 23.66 -18.16 -23.77
C TRP A 493 23.65 -19.65 -24.10
N SER A 494 23.96 -20.02 -25.34
CA SER A 494 24.05 -21.43 -25.79
C SER A 494 25.15 -22.22 -25.05
N ARG A 495 26.17 -21.54 -24.51
CA ARG A 495 27.24 -22.17 -23.71
C ARG A 495 26.89 -22.23 -22.22
N MET A 496 26.18 -21.22 -21.68
CA MET A 496 25.72 -21.23 -20.30
C MET A 496 24.61 -22.26 -20.05
N ALA A 497 23.58 -22.29 -20.91
CA ALA A 497 22.44 -23.20 -20.76
C ALA A 497 22.84 -24.70 -20.80
N VAL A 498 23.92 -25.03 -21.51
CA VAL A 498 24.46 -26.40 -21.62
C VAL A 498 25.40 -26.74 -20.45
N ARG A 499 26.08 -25.75 -19.84
CA ARG A 499 27.05 -25.97 -18.74
C ARG A 499 26.49 -25.87 -17.33
N CYS A 500 25.28 -25.33 -17.11
CA CYS A 500 24.63 -25.43 -15.80
C CYS A 500 24.34 -26.88 -15.33
N PHE A 501 24.61 -27.89 -16.17
CA PHE A 501 24.56 -29.32 -15.85
C PHE A 501 25.90 -30.06 -16.00
N SER A 502 27.03 -29.38 -16.27
CA SER A 502 28.34 -30.04 -16.43
C SER A 502 29.54 -29.21 -15.96
N ASP A 503 30.13 -29.69 -14.87
CA ASP A 503 31.48 -29.48 -14.31
C ASP A 503 32.04 -28.05 -14.16
N GLY A 504 32.54 -27.79 -12.96
CA GLY A 504 33.16 -26.52 -12.59
C GLY A 504 34.65 -26.50 -12.86
N ASP A 505 35.06 -25.69 -13.84
CA ASP A 505 36.21 -24.79 -13.69
C ASP A 505 36.07 -23.61 -14.67
N LEU A 506 36.50 -22.43 -14.24
CA LEU A 506 36.45 -21.18 -15.02
C LEU A 506 37.68 -20.32 -14.74
N ASP A 507 38.73 -20.54 -15.53
CA ASP A 507 39.90 -19.66 -15.61
C ASP A 507 40.03 -19.11 -17.04
N TYR A 508 39.76 -17.82 -17.22
CA TYR A 508 40.03 -17.03 -18.42
C TYR A 508 39.69 -15.55 -18.18
N TRP A 509 40.64 -14.63 -18.36
CA TRP A 509 40.47 -13.28 -18.94
C TRP A 509 41.83 -12.56 -19.01
N SER A 510 42.62 -12.84 -20.04
CA SER A 510 43.87 -12.12 -20.33
C SER A 510 43.61 -10.83 -21.12
N VAL A 511 43.05 -9.82 -20.44
CA VAL A 511 42.91 -8.45 -20.96
C VAL A 511 43.54 -7.48 -19.96
N PRO A 512 44.43 -6.57 -20.39
CA PRO A 512 45.05 -5.55 -19.53
C PRO A 512 44.05 -4.73 -18.70
N ALA A 513 44.55 -4.09 -17.64
CA ALA A 513 43.74 -3.56 -16.52
C ALA A 513 43.87 -2.03 -16.37
N ASP A 514 44.15 -1.34 -17.46
CA ASP A 514 44.57 0.06 -17.52
C ASP A 514 43.42 1.06 -17.84
N GLU A 515 42.18 0.58 -18.03
CA GLU A 515 40.98 1.44 -18.03
C GLU A 515 40.19 1.34 -16.71
N PRO A 516 39.94 2.47 -16.01
CA PRO A 516 39.13 2.50 -14.79
C PRO A 516 37.69 2.00 -14.98
N GLU A 517 37.11 2.16 -16.17
CA GLU A 517 35.76 1.68 -16.47
C GLU A 517 35.71 0.16 -16.60
N VAL A 518 36.73 -0.46 -17.20
CA VAL A 518 36.88 -1.92 -17.25
C VAL A 518 36.99 -2.51 -15.85
N GLN A 519 37.73 -1.86 -14.93
CA GLN A 519 37.78 -2.32 -13.54
C GLN A 519 36.45 -2.11 -12.81
N ARG A 520 35.77 -0.97 -13.03
CA ARG A 520 34.42 -0.72 -12.48
C ARG A 520 33.39 -1.74 -12.96
N TRP A 521 33.48 -2.16 -14.23
CA TRP A 521 32.64 -3.19 -14.84
C TRP A 521 32.94 -4.58 -14.25
N LYS A 522 34.23 -4.95 -14.11
CA LYS A 522 34.66 -6.17 -13.40
C LYS A 522 34.14 -6.19 -11.95
N ASP A 523 34.27 -5.09 -11.22
CA ASP A 523 33.78 -4.92 -9.85
C ASP A 523 32.26 -5.07 -9.73
N GLN A 524 31.49 -4.51 -10.66
CA GLN A 524 30.03 -4.67 -10.69
C GLN A 524 29.62 -6.09 -11.09
N TYR A 525 30.27 -6.66 -12.11
CA TYR A 525 30.05 -8.04 -12.56
C TYR A 525 30.32 -9.04 -11.43
N PHE A 526 31.45 -8.93 -10.72
CA PHE A 526 31.76 -9.83 -9.61
C PHE A 526 30.79 -9.67 -8.43
N ARG A 527 30.39 -8.44 -8.06
CA ARG A 527 29.36 -8.25 -7.02
C ARG A 527 28.00 -8.85 -7.41
N LEU A 528 27.59 -8.70 -8.68
CA LEU A 528 26.33 -9.27 -9.16
C LEU A 528 26.40 -10.81 -9.24
N ARG A 529 27.50 -11.35 -9.78
CA ARG A 529 27.83 -12.78 -9.79
C ARG A 529 27.79 -13.35 -8.38
N ASP A 530 28.42 -12.69 -7.42
CA ASP A 530 28.59 -13.21 -6.06
C ASP A 530 27.28 -13.12 -5.25
N CYS A 531 26.45 -12.10 -5.47
CA CYS A 531 25.08 -12.07 -4.95
C CYS A 531 24.20 -13.20 -5.53
N VAL A 532 24.21 -13.39 -6.86
CA VAL A 532 23.43 -14.46 -7.52
C VAL A 532 23.96 -15.85 -7.14
N HIS A 533 25.28 -16.03 -7.05
CA HIS A 533 25.92 -17.27 -6.64
C HIS A 533 25.68 -17.58 -5.16
N ALA A 534 25.71 -16.58 -4.27
CA ALA A 534 25.36 -16.75 -2.86
C ALA A 534 23.88 -17.17 -2.70
N GLU A 535 22.97 -16.61 -3.52
CA GLU A 535 21.56 -17.02 -3.48
C GLU A 535 21.35 -18.43 -4.05
N LEU A 536 21.94 -18.75 -5.20
CA LEU A 536 21.88 -20.10 -5.78
C LEU A 536 22.53 -21.15 -4.87
N CYS A 537 23.62 -20.81 -4.16
CA CYS A 537 24.22 -21.68 -3.15
C CYS A 537 23.30 -21.82 -1.92
N ARG A 538 22.69 -20.75 -1.40
CA ARG A 538 21.68 -20.85 -0.33
C ARG A 538 20.49 -21.74 -0.73
N MET A 539 20.00 -21.61 -1.98
CA MET A 539 18.93 -22.44 -2.52
C MET A 539 19.35 -23.91 -2.72
N ARG A 540 20.57 -24.16 -3.23
CA ARG A 540 21.14 -25.51 -3.38
C ARG A 540 21.36 -26.19 -2.04
N ASP A 541 21.92 -25.47 -1.07
CA ASP A 541 22.27 -26.01 0.24
C ASP A 541 21.00 -26.23 1.09
N ALA A 542 19.98 -25.39 0.90
CA ALA A 542 18.62 -25.67 1.38
C ALA A 542 18.04 -26.93 0.72
N ALA A 543 17.99 -27.04 -0.62
CA ALA A 543 17.46 -28.23 -1.30
C ALA A 543 18.17 -29.51 -0.83
N THR A 544 19.50 -29.46 -0.73
CA THR A 544 20.36 -30.54 -0.22
C THR A 544 20.04 -30.89 1.24
N TRP A 545 19.72 -29.90 2.09
CA TRP A 545 19.28 -30.12 3.46
C TRP A 545 17.91 -30.81 3.53
N TRP A 546 16.92 -30.34 2.75
CA TRP A 546 15.57 -30.92 2.73
C TRP A 546 15.56 -32.36 2.19
N GLU A 547 16.41 -32.65 1.21
CA GLU A 547 16.61 -33.98 0.64
C GLU A 547 17.33 -34.93 1.62
N ARG A 548 18.43 -34.50 2.25
CA ARG A 548 19.15 -35.31 3.26
C ARG A 548 18.32 -35.66 4.50
N HIS A 549 17.31 -34.85 4.84
CA HIS A 549 16.39 -35.13 5.95
C HIS A 549 15.07 -35.81 5.50
N GLY A 550 14.94 -36.18 4.22
CA GLY A 550 13.77 -36.90 3.69
C GLY A 550 12.46 -36.12 3.71
N LEU A 551 12.50 -34.80 3.91
CA LEU A 551 11.31 -33.99 4.19
C LEU A 551 10.43 -33.76 2.95
N LEU A 552 10.98 -33.90 1.73
CA LEU A 552 10.26 -33.73 0.47
C LEU A 552 9.01 -34.62 0.35
N GLN A 553 9.05 -35.85 0.87
CA GLN A 553 7.86 -36.75 0.86
C GLN A 553 6.84 -36.40 1.97
N ASN A 554 7.27 -35.75 3.05
CA ASN A 554 6.41 -35.42 4.18
C ASN A 554 5.57 -34.15 3.95
N VAL A 555 6.03 -33.21 3.12
CA VAL A 555 5.25 -32.02 2.72
C VAL A 555 3.90 -32.43 2.11
N HIS A 556 3.88 -33.45 1.24
CA HIS A 556 2.64 -33.93 0.61
C HIS A 556 1.62 -34.45 1.62
N ARG A 557 2.05 -35.04 2.75
CA ARG A 557 1.17 -35.52 3.83
C ARG A 557 0.76 -34.44 4.83
N LEU A 558 1.60 -33.41 5.01
CA LEU A 558 1.30 -32.27 5.89
C LEU A 558 0.26 -31.31 5.30
N TYR A 559 0.21 -31.17 3.97
CA TYR A 559 -0.79 -30.34 3.29
C TYR A 559 -2.02 -31.13 2.78
N PHE A 560 -1.92 -32.45 2.63
CA PHE A 560 -3.04 -33.32 2.27
C PHE A 560 -3.13 -34.54 3.21
N PRO A 561 -3.76 -34.41 4.39
CA PRO A 561 -4.11 -35.56 5.21
C PRO A 561 -5.23 -36.36 4.54
N GLU A 562 -4.99 -37.65 4.28
CA GLU A 562 -6.03 -38.57 3.79
C GLU A 562 -7.12 -38.72 4.85
N GLN A 563 -8.37 -38.39 4.51
CA GLN A 563 -9.51 -38.64 5.38
C GLN A 563 -9.91 -40.11 5.32
N GLU A 564 -9.66 -40.87 6.39
CA GLU A 564 -10.26 -42.19 6.56
C GLU A 564 -11.79 -42.08 6.56
N MET A 565 -12.46 -42.60 5.53
CA MET A 565 -13.92 -42.72 5.55
C MET A 565 -14.34 -43.85 6.50
N PRO A 566 -15.38 -43.65 7.34
CA PRO A 566 -15.88 -44.72 8.20
C PRO A 566 -16.49 -45.85 7.37
N ALA A 567 -16.21 -47.09 7.76
CA ALA A 567 -16.59 -48.28 7.00
C ALA A 567 -18.12 -48.53 6.99
N SER A 568 -18.72 -48.61 5.80
CA SER A 568 -20.12 -48.97 5.61
C SER A 568 -20.40 -50.44 5.97
N PRO A 569 -21.50 -50.74 6.69
CA PRO A 569 -21.76 -52.10 7.20
C PRO A 569 -22.34 -53.05 6.14
N GLY A 570 -21.57 -54.10 5.82
CA GLY A 570 -22.06 -55.46 5.58
C GLY A 570 -22.99 -55.73 4.38
N ARG A 571 -22.43 -56.41 3.36
CA ARG A 571 -23.18 -57.43 2.59
C ARG A 571 -22.48 -58.78 2.69
N ARG A 572 -23.29 -59.83 2.79
CA ARG A 572 -22.83 -61.23 2.90
C ARG A 572 -22.40 -61.76 1.53
N SER A 573 -21.28 -62.47 1.50
CA SER A 573 -21.07 -63.62 0.61
C SER A 573 -20.50 -64.77 1.44
N SER A 574 -20.96 -65.99 1.18
CA SER A 574 -20.53 -67.21 1.86
C SER A 574 -19.78 -68.13 0.90
N ASN A 575 -19.21 -69.22 1.45
CA ASN A 575 -18.48 -70.30 0.77
C ASN A 575 -16.98 -69.94 0.61
N ALA A 576 -16.07 -70.30 1.53
CA ALA A 576 -15.78 -71.58 2.20
C ALA A 576 -15.03 -72.60 1.33
N SER A 577 -13.76 -72.82 1.69
CA SER A 577 -12.95 -74.02 1.39
C SER A 577 -11.99 -74.28 2.59
N PRO A 578 -11.57 -75.53 2.89
CA PRO A 578 -11.21 -75.91 4.26
C PRO A 578 -9.80 -76.51 4.47
N GLY A 579 -9.40 -76.60 5.75
CA GLY A 579 -8.21 -77.34 6.22
C GLY A 579 -6.92 -76.49 6.24
N HIS A 580 -5.99 -76.64 7.20
CA HIS A 580 -5.96 -77.38 8.47
C HIS A 580 -5.23 -76.50 9.51
N SER A 581 -5.59 -76.49 10.81
CA SER A 581 -5.09 -77.42 11.84
C SER A 581 -3.56 -77.61 11.75
N ARG A 582 -2.73 -77.30 12.76
CA ARG A 582 -2.90 -77.49 14.22
C ARG A 582 -1.79 -76.75 15.02
N THR A 583 -2.06 -76.44 16.30
CA THR A 583 -1.12 -76.39 17.47
C THR A 583 0.12 -75.47 17.45
N SER A 584 0.61 -74.89 18.56
CA SER A 584 0.08 -74.66 19.93
C SER A 584 1.09 -73.81 20.76
N SER A 585 0.67 -73.26 21.92
CA SER A 585 1.43 -73.06 23.19
C SER A 585 2.87 -72.48 23.17
N ASN A 586 3.31 -71.55 24.04
CA ASN A 586 2.78 -70.92 25.27
C ASN A 586 3.56 -69.59 25.49
N ALA A 587 3.02 -68.52 26.11
CA ALA A 587 2.95 -68.25 27.56
C ALA A 587 4.30 -68.43 28.33
N SER A 588 4.75 -67.53 29.23
CA SER A 588 4.24 -66.23 29.70
C SER A 588 5.28 -65.53 30.64
N THR A 589 4.89 -64.47 31.37
CA THR A 589 5.63 -63.71 32.41
C THR A 589 6.73 -62.73 31.92
N GLY A 590 7.04 -61.63 32.63
CA GLY A 590 6.35 -60.99 33.77
C GLY A 590 7.26 -60.08 34.62
N SER A 591 6.70 -59.06 35.29
CA SER A 591 7.36 -58.12 36.23
C SER A 591 8.36 -57.10 35.63
N ALA A 592 8.81 -56.05 36.34
CA ALA A 592 8.11 -54.81 36.75
C ALA A 592 9.06 -53.86 37.54
N ARG A 593 8.65 -52.59 37.70
CA ARG A 593 9.09 -51.56 38.68
C ARG A 593 10.40 -50.75 38.50
N SER A 594 10.19 -49.42 38.52
CA SER A 594 10.91 -48.34 39.24
C SER A 594 12.31 -47.85 38.81
N ALA A 595 12.47 -46.52 38.88
CA ALA A 595 13.72 -45.76 38.74
C ALA A 595 14.50 -45.64 40.06
N PRO A 596 15.69 -45.00 40.05
CA PRO A 596 15.86 -43.82 40.92
C PRO A 596 16.65 -42.65 40.31
N THR A 597 16.73 -41.55 41.06
CA THR A 597 17.43 -40.28 40.76
C THR A 597 18.77 -40.13 41.48
N HIS A 598 19.72 -39.31 40.97
CA HIS A 598 20.72 -38.46 41.67
C HIS A 598 21.81 -37.98 40.67
N SER A 599 22.73 -37.02 40.91
CA SER A 599 22.72 -35.64 41.46
C SER A 599 24.18 -35.15 41.64
N ARG A 600 24.43 -33.83 41.79
CA ARG A 600 25.71 -33.08 42.03
C ARG A 600 26.26 -32.41 40.77
N ASN A 601 26.49 -31.09 40.71
CA ASN A 601 27.22 -30.11 41.56
C ASN A 601 28.70 -29.98 41.21
N ASN A 602 29.10 -28.79 40.77
CA ASN A 602 30.09 -27.98 41.49
C ASN A 602 29.95 -26.49 41.12
N SER A 603 30.49 -25.61 41.97
CA SER A 603 30.37 -24.15 41.89
C SER A 603 31.60 -23.47 42.50
N PHE A 604 31.81 -22.18 42.20
CA PHE A 604 32.72 -21.30 42.96
C PHE A 604 32.25 -19.84 42.93
N GLY A 605 32.42 -19.11 44.05
CA GLY A 605 32.22 -17.66 44.18
C GLY A 605 33.50 -16.87 43.79
N SER A 606 33.68 -15.58 44.11
CA SER A 606 33.01 -14.63 45.05
C SER A 606 33.35 -13.18 44.61
N SER A 607 32.50 -12.13 44.63
CA SER A 607 31.91 -11.35 45.76
C SER A 607 32.94 -10.83 46.81
N TYR A 608 32.94 -9.59 47.32
CA TYR A 608 32.06 -8.39 47.25
C TYR A 608 32.87 -7.15 46.76
N GLY A 609 32.55 -5.84 46.88
CA GLY A 609 31.49 -4.96 47.47
C GLY A 609 31.98 -3.48 47.44
N GLY A 610 31.26 -2.41 47.85
CA GLY A 610 29.85 -2.22 48.25
C GLY A 610 29.62 -0.86 49.00
N MET A 611 28.43 -0.24 48.82
CA MET A 611 27.87 0.91 49.61
C MET A 611 28.58 2.30 49.48
N THR A 612 28.01 3.49 49.83
CA THR A 612 26.79 3.86 50.61
C THR A 612 26.22 5.26 50.25
N ALA A 613 24.94 5.50 50.63
CA ALA A 613 24.35 6.77 51.13
C ALA A 613 23.86 7.91 50.17
N TRP A 614 22.81 8.60 50.65
CA TRP A 614 22.22 9.88 50.18
C TRP A 614 22.71 11.05 51.05
N PRO A 615 22.45 12.32 50.65
CA PRO A 615 21.41 13.08 51.38
C PRO A 615 20.53 14.01 50.50
N GLN A 616 19.47 14.55 51.09
CA GLN A 616 18.69 15.69 50.56
C GLN A 616 19.32 17.03 50.99
N CYS A 617 19.12 18.12 50.24
CA CYS A 617 18.40 19.32 50.73
C CYS A 617 18.38 20.54 49.77
N ASN A 618 17.33 21.37 49.97
CA ASN A 618 17.22 22.82 49.77
C ASN A 618 17.23 23.46 48.36
N THR A 619 16.16 24.23 48.11
CA THR A 619 16.11 25.37 47.18
C THR A 619 16.80 26.60 47.81
N PRO A 620 16.97 27.70 47.06
CA PRO A 620 16.03 28.80 47.28
C PRO A 620 15.58 29.55 46.01
N SER A 621 14.44 30.21 46.10
CA SER A 621 14.04 31.31 45.19
C SER A 621 14.54 32.65 45.75
N PRO A 622 14.71 33.68 44.90
CA PRO A 622 14.44 35.07 45.27
C PRO A 622 13.12 35.56 44.64
N GLN A 623 12.55 36.62 45.21
CA GLN A 623 11.26 37.20 44.82
C GLN A 623 11.39 38.71 44.59
N VAL A 624 10.54 39.25 43.69
CA VAL A 624 10.09 40.65 43.63
C VAL A 624 11.13 41.77 43.38
N SER A 625 10.94 42.47 42.26
CA SER A 625 10.88 43.94 42.25
C SER A 625 9.85 44.42 41.21
N ASN A 626 9.18 45.54 41.49
CA ASN A 626 8.07 46.07 40.68
C ASN A 626 8.51 47.24 39.80
N GLY A 627 7.72 47.53 38.74
CA GLY A 627 7.39 48.91 38.41
C GLY A 627 7.26 49.27 36.92
N PHE A 628 6.07 49.78 36.55
CA PHE A 628 5.82 50.85 35.57
C PHE A 628 6.25 50.62 34.09
N LEU A 629 5.51 51.00 33.03
CA LEU A 629 4.23 51.72 32.87
C LEU A 629 3.51 51.21 31.60
N ASP A 630 2.18 51.22 31.62
CA ASP A 630 1.32 51.31 30.41
C ASP A 630 0.98 52.82 30.24
N PRO A 631 0.74 53.36 29.03
CA PRO A 631 -0.53 53.09 28.36
C PRO A 631 -0.47 52.94 26.83
N GLY A 632 -1.21 51.97 26.32
CA GLY A 632 -2.37 52.32 25.50
C GLY A 632 -2.48 51.67 24.12
N TYR A 633 -3.47 50.76 24.00
CA TYR A 633 -4.12 50.46 22.73
C TYR A 633 -5.64 50.56 22.86
N SER A 634 -6.28 51.06 21.81
CA SER A 634 -7.71 51.36 21.76
C SER A 634 -8.58 50.13 21.47
N THR A 635 -9.85 50.21 21.89
CA THR A 635 -10.86 49.16 21.69
C THR A 635 -11.19 48.93 20.22
N PHE A 636 -11.05 47.69 19.75
CA PHE A 636 -11.55 47.21 18.45
C PHE A 636 -12.35 45.90 18.61
N PRO A 637 -13.25 45.56 17.68
CA PRO A 637 -14.39 44.68 17.97
C PRO A 637 -14.07 43.19 17.99
N THR A 638 -14.87 42.44 18.76
CA THR A 638 -14.78 40.97 18.86
C THR A 638 -15.34 40.27 17.63
N SER A 639 -14.49 39.58 16.87
CA SER A 639 -14.93 38.59 15.88
C SER A 639 -15.64 37.39 16.54
N PRO A 640 -16.63 36.76 15.86
CA PRO A 640 -17.46 35.72 16.46
C PRO A 640 -16.75 34.35 16.53
N GLY A 641 -16.07 34.08 17.64
CA GLY A 641 -15.51 32.76 17.98
C GLY A 641 -16.08 32.21 19.27
N CYS A 642 -16.67 31.00 19.21
CA CYS A 642 -17.04 30.14 20.36
C CYS A 642 -17.61 30.84 21.61
N ARG A 643 -18.89 31.26 21.56
CA ARG A 643 -19.66 31.38 22.82
C ARG A 643 -20.04 29.97 23.31
N PRO A 644 -19.90 29.66 24.61
CA PRO A 644 -20.57 28.48 25.17
C PRO A 644 -22.09 28.68 25.15
N PRO A 645 -22.90 27.62 24.98
CA PRO A 645 -24.34 27.70 25.17
C PRO A 645 -24.68 27.98 26.66
N SER A 646 -25.88 28.50 26.89
CA SER A 646 -26.47 28.61 28.23
C SER A 646 -26.64 27.22 28.88
N PRO A 647 -26.70 27.11 30.22
CA PRO A 647 -26.65 25.83 30.94
C PRO A 647 -27.96 25.02 30.90
N GLN A 648 -28.38 24.64 29.70
CA GLN A 648 -29.37 23.59 29.43
C GLN A 648 -28.81 22.74 28.26
N TYR A 649 -29.06 21.42 28.28
CA TYR A 649 -28.42 20.42 27.40
C TYR A 649 -26.92 20.15 27.65
N LEU A 650 -26.56 19.89 28.91
CA LEU A 650 -25.46 18.96 29.22
C LEU A 650 -25.87 17.54 28.80
N ASN A 651 -25.67 17.18 27.52
CA ASN A 651 -25.44 15.81 27.03
C ASN A 651 -25.29 15.83 25.49
N ALA A 652 -24.06 15.97 25.02
CA ALA A 652 -23.66 15.67 23.64
C ALA A 652 -22.46 14.71 23.69
N PRO A 653 -22.49 13.54 23.02
CA PRO A 653 -21.41 12.57 23.11
C PRO A 653 -20.14 13.06 22.40
N GLN A 654 -18.98 12.72 22.97
CA GLN A 654 -17.71 12.88 22.27
C GLN A 654 -17.64 11.88 21.10
N LEU A 655 -17.56 12.38 19.88
CA LEU A 655 -17.35 11.57 18.68
C LEU A 655 -15.89 11.10 18.56
N GLY A 656 -15.52 10.11 19.38
CA GLY A 656 -14.44 9.17 19.07
C GLY A 656 -14.96 8.04 18.16
N CYS A 657 -14.10 7.38 17.40
CA CYS A 657 -14.53 6.36 16.43
C CYS A 657 -14.86 4.99 17.07
N SER A 658 -15.40 4.96 18.29
CA SER A 658 -15.75 3.73 19.02
C SER A 658 -17.06 3.11 18.51
N PRO A 659 -17.07 1.84 18.04
CA PRO A 659 -18.28 1.18 17.57
C PRO A 659 -19.15 0.71 18.74
N SER A 660 -20.06 1.56 19.21
CA SER A 660 -21.12 1.15 20.15
C SER A 660 -22.16 0.28 19.45
N ILE A 661 -21.99 -1.05 19.54
CA ILE A 661 -22.92 -2.02 18.95
C ILE A 661 -24.22 -2.04 19.76
N THR A 662 -25.25 -1.34 19.27
CA THR A 662 -26.63 -1.48 19.75
C THR A 662 -27.32 -2.59 18.95
N PRO A 663 -27.76 -3.70 19.56
CA PRO A 663 -28.43 -4.78 18.83
C PRO A 663 -29.83 -4.33 18.37
N VAL A 664 -30.05 -4.32 17.05
CA VAL A 664 -31.37 -4.03 16.47
C VAL A 664 -32.21 -5.30 16.46
N THR A 665 -33.33 -5.28 17.17
CA THR A 665 -34.30 -6.39 17.23
C THR A 665 -34.91 -6.65 15.85
N PRO A 666 -34.97 -7.89 15.35
CA PRO A 666 -35.48 -8.18 14.00
C PRO A 666 -37.00 -7.98 13.90
N LEU A 667 -37.44 -7.12 12.98
CA LEU A 667 -38.85 -7.01 12.60
C LEU A 667 -39.25 -8.18 11.70
N SER A 668 -40.11 -9.06 12.21
CA SER A 668 -40.57 -10.26 11.50
C SER A 668 -41.90 -10.05 10.77
N THR A 669 -41.87 -9.91 9.45
CA THR A 669 -42.96 -10.35 8.55
C THR A 669 -42.41 -10.69 7.17
N SER A 670 -42.43 -11.96 6.78
CA SER A 670 -42.26 -12.37 5.37
C SER A 670 -43.58 -12.13 4.60
N PRO A 671 -43.50 -12.03 3.27
CA PRO A 671 -43.99 -13.18 2.49
C PRO A 671 -42.89 -13.84 1.65
N GLN A 672 -43.13 -15.08 1.23
CA GLN A 672 -42.15 -15.88 0.49
C GLN A 672 -42.04 -15.44 -0.97
N VAL A 673 -40.81 -15.36 -1.48
CA VAL A 673 -40.49 -15.50 -2.91
C VAL A 673 -39.51 -16.67 -3.04
N ARG A 674 -39.76 -17.59 -3.97
CA ARG A 674 -38.94 -18.78 -4.16
C ARG A 674 -37.67 -18.45 -4.94
N TYR A 675 -36.54 -19.03 -4.54
CA TYR A 675 -35.35 -19.06 -5.38
C TYR A 675 -35.60 -19.92 -6.64
N GLY A 676 -35.44 -19.32 -7.81
CA GLY A 676 -35.22 -20.03 -9.06
C GLY A 676 -33.71 -20.14 -9.32
N SER A 677 -33.24 -21.32 -9.71
CA SER A 677 -31.82 -21.62 -9.87
C SER A 677 -31.33 -21.47 -11.32
N SER A 678 -30.25 -20.72 -11.52
CA SER A 678 -29.38 -20.83 -12.70
C SER A 678 -27.97 -20.33 -12.37
N TYR A 679 -27.02 -21.28 -12.27
CA TYR A 679 -25.57 -21.12 -12.09
C TYR A 679 -24.89 -22.39 -12.62
#